data_AF-A0A7D9DB77-F1
#
_entry.id   AF-A0A7D9DB77-F1
#
_cell.length_a   1.000
_cell.length_b   1.000
_cell.length_c   1.000
_cell.angle_alpha   90.00
_cell.angle_beta   90.00
_cell.angle_gamma   90.00
#
_symmetry.space_group_name_H-M   'P 1'
#
loop_
_entity.id
_entity.type
_entity.pdbx_description
1 polymer ?
#
loop_
_entity_poly.entity_id
_entity_poly.type
_entity_poly.pdbx_seq_one_letter_code
_entity_poly.pdbx_strand_id
1 'polypeptide(L)'
;MDFVIFQENGSDLATEDEQGNHQRTNSQMDSVTFEENGTDLVIQDEQVNNQRIDSQMGKYRIFLIVYKHDAYNNNHCLLNYRLRHLQRKRLRDLVIQDEEVNNQRIDSQMDSVIFKENCSDLVIQDEEVNNQPIDSQIDSVIFKENCSDLVIQDEEVNNQPIDSQIDSVIFKENCSDLVIQDEEVNNQPIDSQIDSVIFKENCSDLVIQDEEVNNQPIDSQIDSVIFKENCSDLVIQDEEVNNQPIDSQIDSVIFKENCSDLVIQDEEVNNQPIDSQIAEQTLYDDAKCQTSKKLSNNSPRKVKQRKIIDRQRKRLKRLKQQALNNKQKRRPRDLQKDKAIKILRKFLPEKIIKFIDMQIDLHHKNPNGRRYNEETKRFALSLYHVSGKVYRMVAKFFSLPSKRSLMRWVSGLPRCPGLTKEAMNVIAEKVSMGVKLMDENAKICTISMDEMSLKVNLAYDSCKDEIIGLKDFGDGEKGDSDKVKEKLFEAIDKVTAIGLTVTAIISDLGSNFIKLARELNITPEKPWFMHNGVRIIYIFDPPHLIKAVRNNMMNYEFHFEQKVARWNDVEALYAHDKTLSIRCCPKLTEDHIHPNGFKKMKVKLATQVLSHTVAAAMLMYVSIGTLPPSATGTSELLSKFDKVFDCLNSSSFKAGKILNRPITSTSSHLQFMKEMIPFIASIRVINPQNKKDVTNTLKCLRRLQIILEFFWFHATTRGQFR
;
A
#
# COMPACT_ATOMS: atom_id res chain seq x y z
N MET A 1 9.92 22.25 -28.57
CA MET A 1 9.50 21.13 -29.43
C MET A 1 10.81 20.58 -29.98
N ASP A 2 11.31 19.40 -29.59
CA ASP A 2 10.65 18.24 -28.99
C ASP A 2 11.42 17.61 -27.82
N PHE A 3 10.65 16.86 -27.03
CA PHE A 3 10.93 16.15 -25.79
C PHE A 3 11.32 14.69 -26.04
N VAL A 4 12.00 14.04 -25.07
CA VAL A 4 11.59 12.81 -24.34
C VAL A 4 12.39 12.82 -23.01
N ILE A 5 11.89 13.25 -21.85
CA ILE A 5 11.02 12.59 -20.83
C ILE A 5 11.39 11.13 -20.48
N PHE A 6 12.06 10.96 -19.34
CA PHE A 6 11.56 10.04 -18.30
C PHE A 6 11.18 10.87 -17.08
N GLN A 7 9.89 10.82 -16.73
CA GLN A 7 9.30 11.43 -15.55
C GLN A 7 8.66 10.29 -14.77
N GLU A 8 9.23 9.90 -13.63
CA GLU A 8 8.42 9.36 -12.54
C GLU A 8 8.20 10.47 -11.52
N ASN A 9 7.00 11.05 -11.59
CA ASN A 9 6.47 11.89 -10.52
C ASN A 9 6.01 10.97 -9.39
N GLY A 10 6.84 10.82 -8.36
CA GLY A 10 6.47 10.31 -7.05
C GLY A 10 6.76 11.35 -5.97
N SER A 11 6.05 12.48 -6.00
CA SER A 11 6.05 13.41 -4.87
C SER A 11 5.15 12.86 -3.75
N ASP A 12 5.72 12.07 -2.85
CA ASP A 12 5.18 11.94 -1.49
C ASP A 12 5.95 12.90 -0.59
N LEU A 13 5.35 14.08 -0.38
CA LEU A 13 5.64 14.98 0.72
C LEU A 13 5.47 14.22 2.04
N ALA A 14 6.55 14.05 2.79
CA ALA A 14 6.51 13.64 4.18
C ALA A 14 5.82 14.74 5.01
N THR A 15 4.72 14.38 5.68
CA THR A 15 4.23 15.09 6.87
C THR A 15 4.75 14.38 8.10
N GLU A 16 5.35 15.13 9.01
CA GLU A 16 5.76 14.67 10.34
C GLU A 16 4.57 14.11 11.13
N ASP A 17 4.68 12.88 11.62
CA ASP A 17 3.87 12.32 12.70
C ASP A 17 4.75 12.22 13.96
N GLU A 18 4.24 12.72 15.10
CA GLU A 18 4.91 12.85 16.40
C GLU A 18 5.17 11.50 17.14
N GLN A 19 5.49 10.41 16.44
CA GLN A 19 5.89 9.16 17.08
C GLN A 19 7.07 8.54 16.32
N GLY A 20 8.28 8.74 16.86
CA GLY A 20 9.54 8.31 16.27
C GLY A 20 9.61 6.82 15.95
N ASN A 21 9.25 6.47 14.72
CA ASN A 21 9.50 5.16 14.12
C ASN A 21 10.36 5.32 12.86
N HIS A 22 11.49 4.62 12.85
CA HIS A 22 12.52 4.60 11.81
C HIS A 22 11.95 4.23 10.43
N GLN A 23 12.28 5.02 9.39
CA GLN A 23 11.99 4.70 7.99
C GLN A 23 13.25 4.13 7.30
N ARG A 24 13.10 3.00 6.60
CA ARG A 24 14.10 2.50 5.63
C ARG A 24 13.98 3.30 4.33
N THR A 25 15.10 3.79 3.81
CA THR A 25 15.17 4.44 2.49
C THR A 25 15.75 3.45 1.48
N ASN A 26 14.93 2.93 0.57
CA ASN A 26 15.40 2.10 -0.55
C ASN A 26 15.57 2.99 -1.78
N SER A 27 16.80 3.07 -2.31
CA SER A 27 17.08 3.60 -3.65
C SER A 27 17.01 2.44 -4.65
N GLN A 28 16.35 2.64 -5.80
CA GLN A 28 16.20 1.59 -6.83
C GLN A 28 16.64 2.13 -8.19
N MET A 29 17.64 1.51 -8.80
CA MET A 29 18.09 1.82 -10.16
C MET A 29 17.68 0.70 -11.11
N ASP A 30 16.88 1.05 -12.12
CA ASP A 30 16.18 0.06 -12.96
C ASP A 30 17.03 -0.55 -14.10
N SER A 31 18.08 0.12 -14.60
CA SER A 31 19.05 -0.46 -15.55
C SER A 31 20.19 0.51 -15.87
N VAL A 32 21.45 0.02 -15.90
CA VAL A 32 22.60 0.81 -16.35
C VAL A 32 23.23 0.12 -17.58
N THR A 33 23.28 0.85 -18.70
CA THR A 33 23.87 0.36 -19.96
C THR A 33 24.98 1.32 -20.39
N PHE A 34 26.19 0.81 -20.64
CA PHE A 34 27.35 1.64 -21.00
C PHE A 34 27.72 1.51 -22.49
N GLU A 35 27.91 2.64 -23.16
CA GLU A 35 28.49 2.74 -24.51
C GLU A 35 29.98 3.14 -24.49
N GLU A 36 30.67 2.92 -25.61
CA GLU A 36 32.09 2.54 -25.76
C GLU A 36 33.21 3.38 -25.09
N ASN A 37 32.96 4.54 -24.48
CA ASN A 37 34.04 5.50 -24.13
C ASN A 37 34.00 6.16 -22.73
N GLY A 38 33.29 5.61 -21.74
CA GLY A 38 33.24 6.19 -20.38
C GLY A 38 34.18 5.51 -19.37
N THR A 39 35.00 6.30 -18.68
CA THR A 39 35.85 5.90 -17.54
C THR A 39 35.16 6.21 -16.21
N ASP A 40 35.24 5.26 -15.27
CA ASP A 40 34.83 5.25 -13.86
C ASP A 40 33.37 5.63 -13.53
N LEU A 41 32.68 4.78 -12.78
CA LEU A 41 31.36 5.08 -12.22
C LEU A 41 31.45 5.10 -10.69
N VAL A 42 31.67 6.29 -10.12
CA VAL A 42 31.41 6.53 -8.69
C VAL A 42 29.93 6.89 -8.55
N ILE A 43 29.15 6.11 -7.79
CA ILE A 43 27.73 6.43 -7.54
C ILE A 43 27.69 7.43 -6.37
N GLN A 44 27.68 8.73 -6.69
CA GLN A 44 27.44 9.81 -5.73
C GLN A 44 25.97 10.24 -5.75
N ASP A 45 25.34 10.29 -4.58
CA ASP A 45 24.03 10.93 -4.39
C ASP A 45 24.22 12.39 -3.95
N GLU A 46 24.01 13.38 -4.84
CA GLU A 46 23.29 14.64 -4.52
C GLU A 46 23.19 15.69 -5.65
N GLN A 47 22.22 16.60 -5.50
CA GLN A 47 22.04 17.80 -6.33
C GLN A 47 23.22 18.79 -6.19
N VAL A 48 23.82 19.19 -7.34
CA VAL A 48 24.18 20.56 -7.79
C VAL A 48 25.54 20.64 -8.53
N ASN A 49 25.45 21.07 -9.80
CA ASN A 49 26.40 21.82 -10.65
C ASN A 49 27.67 21.20 -11.27
N ASN A 50 27.66 21.20 -12.61
CA ASN A 50 28.75 21.49 -13.56
C ASN A 50 30.21 21.29 -13.10
N GLN A 51 30.90 20.28 -13.64
CA GLN A 51 32.00 20.47 -14.60
C GLN A 51 32.50 19.12 -15.16
N ARG A 52 32.98 19.18 -16.40
CA ARG A 52 33.57 18.08 -17.18
C ARG A 52 35.08 18.05 -16.90
N ILE A 53 35.67 16.89 -16.57
CA ILE A 53 37.13 16.71 -16.53
C ILE A 53 37.51 15.55 -17.46
N ASP A 54 38.19 15.89 -18.55
CA ASP A 54 38.97 14.96 -19.38
C ASP A 54 40.40 14.90 -18.82
N SER A 55 40.94 13.70 -18.56
CA SER A 55 42.39 13.47 -18.56
C SER A 55 42.74 12.02 -18.90
N GLN A 56 43.52 11.85 -19.97
CA GLN A 56 44.08 10.58 -20.42
C GLN A 56 45.18 10.07 -19.47
N MET A 57 45.12 8.80 -19.06
CA MET A 57 46.16 7.77 -19.22
C MET A 57 45.92 6.57 -18.29
N GLY A 58 45.74 5.39 -18.90
CA GLY A 58 46.34 4.13 -18.42
C GLY A 58 45.59 3.28 -17.38
N LYS A 59 45.15 2.09 -17.82
CA LYS A 59 44.59 0.94 -17.06
C LYS A 59 43.20 1.19 -16.46
N TYR A 60 42.23 0.38 -16.89
CA TYR A 60 40.81 0.58 -16.58
C TYR A 60 40.34 -0.53 -15.63
N ARG A 61 40.18 -0.19 -14.34
CA ARG A 61 39.41 -0.94 -13.33
C ARG A 61 38.12 -0.15 -13.05
N ILE A 62 36.97 -0.80 -12.91
CA ILE A 62 35.75 -0.12 -12.47
C ILE A 62 35.52 -0.46 -11.00
N PHE A 63 35.60 0.54 -10.14
CA PHE A 63 35.20 0.47 -8.73
C PHE A 63 33.78 1.01 -8.59
N LEU A 64 32.87 0.23 -8.00
CA LEU A 64 31.51 0.68 -7.71
C LEU A 64 31.42 1.15 -6.25
N ILE A 65 31.94 2.35 -5.95
CA ILE A 65 31.92 2.89 -4.59
C ILE A 65 30.62 3.67 -4.34
N VAL A 66 29.89 3.32 -3.29
CA VAL A 66 28.60 3.92 -2.91
C VAL A 66 28.82 5.01 -1.85
N TYR A 67 28.61 6.30 -2.17
CA TYR A 67 28.77 7.41 -1.21
C TYR A 67 27.46 8.09 -0.78
N LYS A 68 27.34 8.44 0.51
CA LYS A 68 26.30 9.31 1.09
C LYS A 68 26.81 10.75 1.29
N HIS A 69 26.05 11.77 0.88
CA HIS A 69 26.37 13.18 1.16
C HIS A 69 25.70 13.69 2.45
N ASP A 70 26.42 14.54 3.20
CA ASP A 70 26.06 15.06 4.52
C ASP A 70 24.89 16.06 4.47
N ALA A 71 23.67 15.54 4.46
CA ALA A 71 22.51 16.29 4.94
C ALA A 71 21.63 15.36 5.77
N TYR A 72 21.44 15.72 7.05
CA TYR A 72 20.64 15.05 8.09
C TYR A 72 21.37 13.99 8.92
N ASN A 73 21.98 14.46 10.02
CA ASN A 73 22.24 13.70 11.23
C ASN A 73 20.92 13.13 11.78
N ASN A 74 20.67 11.82 11.60
CA ASN A 74 19.89 11.00 12.52
C ASN A 74 20.13 9.49 12.27
N ASN A 75 20.12 8.73 13.37
CA ASN A 75 20.61 7.37 13.51
C ASN A 75 19.83 6.30 12.72
N HIS A 76 20.60 5.33 12.19
CA HIS A 76 20.24 4.05 11.58
C HIS A 76 19.29 4.08 10.36
N CYS A 77 19.87 4.24 9.17
CA CYS A 77 19.27 3.83 7.89
C CYS A 77 20.11 2.69 7.28
N LEU A 78 19.46 1.57 6.96
CA LEU A 78 19.96 0.58 5.99
C LEU A 78 19.70 1.15 4.59
N LEU A 79 20.73 1.28 3.75
CA LEU A 79 20.57 1.49 2.31
C LEU A 79 20.81 0.16 1.61
N ASN A 80 19.75 -0.45 1.06
CA ASN A 80 19.90 -1.56 0.12
C ASN A 80 19.91 -0.95 -1.28
N TYR A 81 21.03 -1.03 -1.98
CA TYR A 81 21.08 -0.71 -3.40
C TYR A 81 20.63 -1.93 -4.19
N ARG A 82 19.57 -1.76 -5.00
CA ARG A 82 19.10 -2.80 -5.92
C ARG A 82 19.36 -2.39 -7.36
N LEU A 83 20.37 -3.00 -7.99
CA LEU A 83 20.69 -2.86 -9.41
C LEU A 83 20.01 -3.98 -10.19
N ARG A 84 19.00 -3.66 -11.01
CA ARG A 84 18.25 -4.71 -11.73
C ARG A 84 19.04 -5.33 -12.88
N HIS A 85 19.75 -4.52 -13.66
CA HIS A 85 20.44 -4.98 -14.87
C HIS A 85 21.71 -4.14 -15.15
N LEU A 86 22.88 -4.79 -15.13
CA LEU A 86 24.15 -4.22 -15.62
C LEU A 86 24.51 -4.85 -16.97
N GLN A 87 24.73 -4.04 -18.02
CA GLN A 87 25.11 -4.52 -19.35
C GLN A 87 26.26 -3.72 -19.96
N ARG A 88 27.36 -4.38 -20.35
CA ARG A 88 28.47 -3.75 -21.09
C ARG A 88 29.07 -4.66 -22.15
N LYS A 89 29.61 -4.05 -23.21
CA LYS A 89 30.09 -4.73 -24.42
C LYS A 89 31.56 -5.13 -24.39
N ARG A 90 32.38 -4.52 -23.50
CA ARG A 90 33.77 -4.85 -23.16
C ARG A 90 34.08 -4.30 -21.75
N LEU A 91 34.51 -5.16 -20.84
CA LEU A 91 34.90 -4.84 -19.46
C LEU A 91 36.31 -5.41 -19.21
N ARG A 92 37.11 -4.83 -18.31
CA ARG A 92 38.39 -5.43 -17.96
C ARG A 92 38.37 -6.06 -16.58
N ASP A 93 38.01 -5.30 -15.58
CA ASP A 93 37.81 -5.81 -14.23
C ASP A 93 36.52 -5.10 -13.73
N LEU A 94 35.52 -5.84 -13.25
CA LEU A 94 34.40 -5.30 -12.47
C LEU A 94 34.64 -5.69 -11.02
N VAL A 95 34.95 -4.71 -10.15
CA VAL A 95 35.08 -4.94 -8.71
C VAL A 95 33.83 -4.42 -8.03
N ILE A 96 33.11 -5.31 -7.35
CA ILE A 96 32.05 -4.94 -6.41
C ILE A 96 32.72 -4.88 -5.04
N GLN A 97 32.77 -3.69 -4.45
CA GLN A 97 33.36 -3.44 -3.14
C GLN A 97 32.41 -2.55 -2.35
N ASP A 98 31.92 -3.04 -1.22
CA ASP A 98 31.04 -2.29 -0.33
C ASP A 98 31.89 -1.51 0.70
N GLU A 99 32.05 -0.19 0.52
CA GLU A 99 32.83 0.69 1.44
C GLU A 99 31.94 1.47 2.45
N GLU A 100 32.55 1.91 3.56
CA GLU A 100 31.90 2.73 4.59
C GLU A 100 31.69 4.20 4.15
N VAL A 101 30.48 4.75 4.40
CA VAL A 101 30.28 6.20 4.55
C VAL A 101 29.50 6.53 5.83
N ASN A 102 30.16 7.20 6.78
CA ASN A 102 29.59 7.70 8.04
C ASN A 102 29.04 6.62 9.00
N ASN A 103 29.80 5.54 9.29
CA ASN A 103 29.46 4.47 10.23
C ASN A 103 28.11 3.76 9.92
N GLN A 104 27.77 3.53 8.64
CA GLN A 104 26.52 2.84 8.24
C GLN A 104 26.78 1.67 7.28
N ARG A 105 26.19 0.50 7.56
CA ARG A 105 26.21 -0.73 6.73
C ARG A 105 25.42 -0.52 5.43
N ILE A 106 26.02 -0.87 4.30
CA ILE A 106 25.40 -0.92 2.97
C ILE A 106 25.54 -2.37 2.49
N ASP A 107 24.41 -3.01 2.16
CA ASP A 107 24.41 -4.35 1.55
C ASP A 107 24.08 -4.21 0.06
N SER A 108 24.93 -4.73 -0.81
CA SER A 108 24.68 -4.79 -2.24
C SER A 108 23.76 -5.95 -2.64
N GLN A 109 22.62 -5.64 -3.28
CA GLN A 109 21.72 -6.65 -3.87
C GLN A 109 21.60 -6.44 -5.39
N MET A 110 21.95 -7.44 -6.20
CA MET A 110 21.88 -7.34 -7.66
C MET A 110 20.98 -8.42 -8.28
N ASP A 111 20.03 -8.02 -9.15
CA ASP A 111 19.12 -8.97 -9.80
C ASP A 111 19.77 -9.68 -11.00
N SER A 112 20.67 -9.01 -11.72
CA SER A 112 21.43 -9.65 -12.81
C SER A 112 22.64 -8.84 -13.31
N VAL A 113 23.76 -9.52 -13.48
CA VAL A 113 24.99 -9.01 -14.11
C VAL A 113 25.20 -9.74 -15.44
N ILE A 114 25.27 -9.02 -16.56
CA ILE A 114 25.39 -9.63 -17.90
C ILE A 114 26.60 -9.07 -18.66
N PHE A 115 27.62 -9.90 -18.83
CA PHE A 115 28.76 -9.64 -19.70
C PHE A 115 28.46 -10.12 -21.12
N LYS A 116 28.67 -9.24 -22.12
CA LYS A 116 28.30 -9.54 -23.53
C LYS A 116 29.43 -10.17 -24.34
N GLU A 117 30.57 -9.49 -24.52
CA GLU A 117 31.64 -9.97 -25.41
C GLU A 117 33.01 -9.52 -24.87
N ASN A 118 34.04 -10.36 -24.90
CA ASN A 118 35.45 -9.98 -24.63
C ASN A 118 35.62 -9.16 -23.34
N CYS A 119 34.96 -9.58 -22.26
CA CYS A 119 35.06 -8.92 -20.96
C CYS A 119 36.00 -9.72 -20.06
N SER A 120 36.90 -9.07 -19.34
CA SER A 120 37.68 -9.75 -18.31
C SER A 120 37.08 -9.53 -16.91
N ASP A 121 37.45 -10.46 -16.05
CA ASP A 121 37.41 -10.59 -14.60
C ASP A 121 36.27 -9.85 -13.87
N LEU A 122 35.33 -10.59 -13.29
CA LEU A 122 34.44 -10.10 -12.23
C LEU A 122 35.08 -10.47 -10.89
N VAL A 123 35.40 -9.48 -10.07
CA VAL A 123 35.89 -9.69 -8.71
C VAL A 123 34.82 -9.22 -7.73
N ILE A 124 34.35 -10.10 -6.86
CA ILE A 124 33.51 -9.74 -5.73
C ILE A 124 34.42 -9.72 -4.51
N GLN A 125 34.49 -8.56 -3.84
CA GLN A 125 35.30 -8.35 -2.64
C GLN A 125 34.42 -7.75 -1.55
N ASP A 126 34.07 -8.57 -0.58
CA ASP A 126 33.36 -8.14 0.62
C ASP A 126 34.41 -7.94 1.75
N GLU A 127 34.57 -6.70 2.24
CA GLU A 127 35.49 -6.36 3.33
C GLU A 127 34.72 -6.00 4.63
N GLU A 128 35.21 -6.42 5.79
CA GLU A 128 34.59 -6.11 7.10
C GLU A 128 34.74 -4.62 7.47
N VAL A 129 33.66 -4.00 7.99
CA VAL A 129 33.69 -2.61 8.47
C VAL A 129 33.09 -2.50 9.89
N ASN A 130 33.90 -2.03 10.85
CA ASN A 130 33.50 -1.76 12.25
C ASN A 130 32.84 -2.95 13.00
N ASN A 131 33.38 -4.16 12.89
CA ASN A 131 32.86 -5.34 13.61
C ASN A 131 31.40 -5.69 13.24
N GLN A 132 30.99 -5.43 12.00
CA GLN A 132 29.74 -5.89 11.41
C GLN A 132 29.99 -6.45 10.00
N PRO A 133 29.42 -7.63 9.66
CA PRO A 133 29.62 -8.24 8.35
C PRO A 133 28.79 -7.54 7.28
N ILE A 134 29.35 -7.49 6.06
CA ILE A 134 28.71 -7.00 4.83
C ILE A 134 28.58 -8.22 3.92
N ASP A 135 27.39 -8.43 3.33
CA ASP A 135 27.10 -9.62 2.53
C ASP A 135 26.58 -9.21 1.14
N SER A 136 27.28 -9.59 0.08
CA SER A 136 26.84 -9.42 -1.30
C SER A 136 25.82 -10.49 -1.70
N GLN A 137 24.67 -10.08 -2.27
CA GLN A 137 23.67 -11.00 -2.83
C GLN A 137 23.41 -10.75 -4.32
N ILE A 138 23.64 -11.78 -5.15
CA ILE A 138 23.47 -11.68 -6.60
C ILE A 138 22.55 -12.80 -7.14
N ASP A 139 21.39 -12.43 -7.67
CA ASP A 139 20.40 -13.38 -8.22
C ASP A 139 20.90 -14.08 -9.51
N SER A 140 21.75 -13.44 -10.34
CA SER A 140 22.27 -14.07 -11.57
C SER A 140 23.49 -13.36 -12.18
N VAL A 141 24.53 -14.12 -12.52
CA VAL A 141 25.68 -13.68 -13.31
C VAL A 141 25.72 -14.43 -14.65
N ILE A 142 25.78 -13.71 -15.77
CA ILE A 142 25.76 -14.30 -17.12
C ILE A 142 26.94 -13.79 -17.96
N PHE A 143 27.85 -14.69 -18.29
CA PHE A 143 28.91 -14.48 -19.26
C PHE A 143 28.47 -15.01 -20.64
N LYS A 144 28.55 -14.17 -21.67
CA LYS A 144 28.12 -14.55 -23.02
C LYS A 144 29.26 -15.07 -23.90
N GLU A 145 30.10 -14.23 -24.49
CA GLU A 145 31.07 -14.69 -25.51
C GLU A 145 32.50 -14.20 -25.20
N ASN A 146 33.46 -15.12 -25.16
CA ASN A 146 34.89 -14.84 -24.97
C ASN A 146 35.20 -14.01 -23.70
N CYS A 147 34.53 -14.28 -22.58
CA CYS A 147 34.77 -13.57 -21.32
C CYS A 147 35.75 -14.34 -20.42
N SER A 148 36.57 -13.63 -19.64
CA SER A 148 37.41 -14.22 -18.60
C SER A 148 36.83 -14.11 -17.19
N ASP A 149 37.64 -14.44 -16.21
CA ASP A 149 37.31 -15.24 -15.04
C ASP A 149 36.25 -14.61 -14.10
N LEU A 150 35.60 -15.41 -13.27
CA LEU A 150 34.88 -14.92 -12.10
C LEU A 150 35.72 -15.25 -10.88
N VAL A 151 36.14 -14.24 -10.12
CA VAL A 151 36.89 -14.37 -8.88
C VAL A 151 35.98 -13.92 -7.74
N ILE A 152 35.73 -14.79 -6.78
CA ILE A 152 35.07 -14.43 -5.52
C ILE A 152 36.16 -14.45 -4.45
N GLN A 153 36.33 -13.34 -3.74
CA GLN A 153 37.31 -13.15 -2.69
C GLN A 153 36.63 -12.57 -1.46
N ASP A 154 36.35 -13.42 -0.48
CA ASP A 154 35.85 -12.99 0.83
C ASP A 154 37.05 -12.97 1.81
N GLU A 155 37.45 -11.77 2.28
CA GLU A 155 38.57 -11.57 3.20
C GLU A 155 38.08 -11.12 4.59
N GLU A 156 38.41 -11.85 5.67
CA GLU A 156 38.02 -11.48 7.05
C GLU A 156 38.92 -10.38 7.65
N VAL A 157 38.30 -9.33 8.25
CA VAL A 157 39.03 -8.31 9.03
C VAL A 157 38.29 -7.90 10.33
N ASN A 158 38.53 -8.61 11.44
CA ASN A 158 38.09 -8.34 12.84
C ASN A 158 36.95 -9.21 13.45
N ASN A 159 36.91 -10.52 13.17
CA ASN A 159 36.14 -11.53 13.92
C ASN A 159 34.60 -11.48 13.71
N GLN A 160 34.13 -11.20 12.49
CA GLN A 160 32.75 -11.47 12.04
C GLN A 160 32.77 -12.23 10.69
N PRO A 161 31.92 -13.26 10.48
CA PRO A 161 31.87 -14.01 9.22
C PRO A 161 31.23 -13.18 8.09
N ILE A 162 31.82 -13.21 6.90
CA ILE A 162 31.36 -12.57 5.65
C ILE A 162 30.95 -13.69 4.69
N ASP A 163 29.76 -13.62 4.08
CA ASP A 163 29.28 -14.68 3.17
C ASP A 163 28.74 -14.09 1.84
N SER A 164 29.45 -14.28 0.73
CA SER A 164 28.93 -14.02 -0.62
C SER A 164 27.87 -15.05 -1.03
N GLN A 165 26.70 -14.60 -1.52
CA GLN A 165 25.62 -15.48 -2.03
C GLN A 165 25.26 -15.22 -3.50
N ILE A 166 25.36 -16.26 -4.34
CA ILE A 166 25.00 -16.21 -5.76
C ILE A 166 24.03 -17.33 -6.17
N ASP A 167 22.82 -16.95 -6.61
CA ASP A 167 21.78 -17.92 -7.01
C ASP A 167 22.12 -18.66 -8.34
N SER A 168 22.81 -18.01 -9.30
CA SER A 168 23.09 -18.64 -10.60
C SER A 168 24.22 -17.99 -11.40
N VAL A 169 25.22 -18.78 -11.77
CA VAL A 169 26.31 -18.39 -12.68
C VAL A 169 26.20 -19.16 -14.01
N ILE A 170 26.18 -18.44 -15.14
CA ILE A 170 26.03 -19.03 -16.48
C ILE A 170 27.14 -18.55 -17.42
N PHE A 171 28.01 -19.46 -17.82
CA PHE A 171 28.99 -19.28 -18.90
C PHE A 171 28.44 -19.82 -20.21
N LYS A 172 28.43 -19.01 -21.28
CA LYS A 172 27.90 -19.44 -22.58
C LYS A 172 28.97 -19.96 -23.54
N GLU A 173 29.72 -19.11 -24.24
CA GLU A 173 30.59 -19.53 -25.35
C GLU A 173 32.03 -19.05 -25.13
N ASN A 174 33.00 -19.98 -25.18
CA ASN A 174 34.44 -19.71 -25.09
C ASN A 174 34.85 -18.85 -23.88
N CYS A 175 34.22 -19.02 -22.72
CA CYS A 175 34.54 -18.26 -21.50
C CYS A 175 35.53 -19.03 -20.62
N SER A 176 36.39 -18.31 -19.88
CA SER A 176 37.35 -18.91 -18.94
C SER A 176 36.88 -18.94 -17.49
N ASP A 177 37.80 -19.21 -16.56
CA ASP A 177 37.62 -20.02 -15.36
C ASP A 177 36.72 -19.36 -14.30
N LEU A 178 36.12 -20.16 -13.41
CA LEU A 178 35.55 -19.68 -12.15
C LEU A 178 36.55 -20.01 -11.05
N VAL A 179 37.01 -19.00 -10.31
CA VAL A 179 37.92 -19.10 -9.17
C VAL A 179 37.18 -18.63 -7.92
N ILE A 180 37.09 -19.49 -6.91
CA ILE A 180 36.60 -19.11 -5.58
C ILE A 180 37.81 -19.18 -4.65
N GLN A 181 38.06 -18.08 -3.94
CA GLN A 181 39.16 -17.92 -2.98
C GLN A 181 38.63 -17.34 -1.69
N ASP A 182 38.42 -18.18 -0.69
CA ASP A 182 38.05 -17.74 0.66
C ASP A 182 39.33 -17.77 1.53
N GLU A 183 39.76 -16.61 2.06
CA GLU A 183 40.97 -16.47 2.90
C GLU A 183 40.58 -16.08 4.34
N GLU A 184 40.83 -16.95 5.32
CA GLU A 184 40.61 -16.66 6.74
C GLU A 184 41.84 -16.03 7.41
N VAL A 185 41.64 -14.99 8.25
CA VAL A 185 42.74 -14.36 9.01
C VAL A 185 42.58 -14.45 10.54
N ASN A 186 41.40 -14.63 11.15
CA ASN A 186 41.21 -14.46 12.61
C ASN A 186 40.17 -15.32 13.38
N ASN A 187 39.91 -16.58 13.01
CA ASN A 187 39.10 -17.58 13.78
C ASN A 187 37.55 -17.45 13.68
N GLN A 188 36.99 -17.18 12.51
CA GLN A 188 35.56 -17.34 12.19
C GLN A 188 35.42 -17.97 10.78
N PRO A 189 34.51 -18.94 10.55
CA PRO A 189 34.33 -19.56 9.23
C PRO A 189 33.73 -18.56 8.23
N ILE A 190 34.23 -18.56 7.00
CA ILE A 190 33.75 -17.83 5.82
C ILE A 190 33.20 -18.90 4.86
N ASP A 191 31.96 -18.75 4.35
CA ASP A 191 31.37 -19.72 3.42
C ASP A 191 30.78 -19.04 2.17
N SER A 192 31.51 -19.03 1.05
CA SER A 192 30.95 -18.70 -0.26
C SER A 192 29.86 -19.72 -0.69
N GLN A 193 28.66 -19.24 -1.05
CA GLN A 193 27.53 -20.11 -1.48
C GLN A 193 27.05 -19.83 -2.91
N ILE A 194 27.05 -20.88 -3.74
CA ILE A 194 26.52 -20.83 -5.12
C ILE A 194 25.50 -21.94 -5.39
N ASP A 195 24.25 -21.56 -5.69
CA ASP A 195 23.16 -22.51 -5.95
C ASP A 195 23.32 -23.28 -7.29
N SER A 196 23.85 -22.62 -8.35
CA SER A 196 24.01 -23.28 -9.65
C SER A 196 25.11 -22.68 -10.52
N VAL A 197 25.98 -23.51 -11.08
CA VAL A 197 26.97 -23.15 -12.10
C VAL A 197 26.71 -23.91 -13.40
N ILE A 198 26.57 -23.20 -14.52
CA ILE A 198 26.29 -23.80 -15.84
C ILE A 198 27.31 -23.35 -16.88
N PHE A 199 28.13 -24.28 -17.34
CA PHE A 199 29.03 -24.12 -18.49
C PHE A 199 28.36 -24.65 -19.76
N LYS A 200 28.31 -23.86 -20.85
CA LYS A 200 27.70 -24.30 -22.11
C LYS A 200 28.70 -24.82 -23.13
N GLU A 201 29.32 -23.98 -23.95
CA GLU A 201 30.10 -24.42 -25.12
C GLU A 201 31.55 -23.93 -25.03
N ASN A 202 32.51 -24.86 -25.12
CA ASN A 202 33.96 -24.60 -25.16
C ASN A 202 34.48 -23.71 -24.00
N CYS A 203 33.91 -23.83 -22.79
CA CYS A 203 34.35 -23.06 -21.61
C CYS A 203 35.41 -23.84 -20.81
N SER A 204 36.33 -23.13 -20.14
CA SER A 204 37.40 -23.74 -19.34
C SER A 204 37.04 -23.90 -17.84
N ASP A 205 38.04 -24.17 -17.01
CA ASP A 205 37.98 -24.97 -15.79
C ASP A 205 37.21 -24.28 -14.64
N LEU A 206 36.73 -25.07 -13.67
CA LEU A 206 36.30 -24.56 -12.36
C LEU A 206 37.41 -24.86 -11.36
N VAL A 207 37.91 -23.83 -10.68
CA VAL A 207 38.94 -23.90 -9.65
C VAL A 207 38.37 -23.41 -8.33
N ILE A 208 38.42 -24.24 -7.30
CA ILE A 208 38.10 -23.85 -5.92
C ILE A 208 39.39 -23.95 -5.12
N GLN A 209 39.74 -22.85 -4.44
CA GLN A 209 40.94 -22.71 -3.61
C GLN A 209 40.57 -22.12 -2.26
N ASP A 210 40.43 -22.96 -1.26
CA ASP A 210 40.22 -22.51 0.12
C ASP A 210 41.58 -22.58 0.86
N GLU A 211 42.07 -21.46 1.38
CA GLU A 211 43.34 -21.38 2.14
C GLU A 211 43.07 -21.05 3.62
N GLU A 212 43.36 -21.98 4.54
CA GLU A 212 43.16 -21.77 5.97
C GLU A 212 44.38 -21.09 6.63
N VAL A 213 44.17 -20.02 7.42
CA VAL A 213 45.18 -19.45 8.33
C VAL A 213 44.56 -19.15 9.69
N ASN A 214 44.18 -20.15 10.53
CA ASN A 214 44.26 -20.13 12.01
C ASN A 214 43.44 -21.16 12.87
N ASN A 215 42.89 -22.28 12.35
CA ASN A 215 42.18 -23.37 13.10
C ASN A 215 40.62 -23.30 13.16
N GLN A 216 39.94 -22.90 12.08
CA GLN A 216 38.50 -23.13 11.83
C GLN A 216 38.31 -23.65 10.39
N PRO A 217 37.40 -24.61 10.12
CA PRO A 217 37.17 -25.11 8.76
C PRO A 217 36.45 -24.05 7.90
N ILE A 218 36.93 -23.84 6.68
CA ILE A 218 36.32 -23.06 5.59
C ILE A 218 35.62 -24.08 4.66
N ASP A 219 34.34 -23.88 4.29
CA ASP A 219 33.62 -24.81 3.42
C ASP A 219 32.90 -24.07 2.27
N SER A 220 33.59 -23.83 1.14
CA SER A 220 32.93 -23.41 -0.11
C SER A 220 31.81 -24.40 -0.52
N GLN A 221 30.58 -23.92 -0.77
CA GLN A 221 29.42 -24.77 -1.10
C GLN A 221 28.82 -24.46 -2.48
N ILE A 222 28.75 -25.49 -3.34
CA ILE A 222 28.06 -25.43 -4.63
C ILE A 222 27.01 -26.53 -4.76
N ASP A 223 25.74 -26.13 -4.89
CA ASP A 223 24.59 -27.06 -4.98
C ASP A 223 24.59 -27.89 -6.29
N SER A 224 24.93 -27.26 -7.42
CA SER A 224 24.92 -27.93 -8.72
C SER A 224 25.85 -27.35 -9.77
N VAL A 225 26.63 -28.22 -10.42
CA VAL A 225 27.51 -27.88 -11.55
C VAL A 225 27.11 -28.67 -12.80
N ILE A 226 26.88 -27.96 -13.91
CA ILE A 226 26.47 -28.57 -15.19
C ILE A 226 27.42 -28.15 -16.31
N PHE A 227 28.18 -29.10 -16.83
CA PHE A 227 28.98 -28.95 -18.05
C PHE A 227 28.19 -29.46 -19.26
N LYS A 228 28.18 -28.69 -20.36
CA LYS A 228 27.51 -29.12 -21.60
C LYS A 228 28.47 -29.67 -22.66
N GLU A 229 28.94 -28.87 -23.62
CA GLU A 229 29.64 -29.34 -24.81
C GLU A 229 31.09 -28.84 -24.85
N ASN A 230 32.05 -29.76 -24.97
CA ASN A 230 33.50 -29.48 -25.10
C ASN A 230 34.10 -28.60 -23.99
N CYS A 231 33.61 -28.71 -22.75
CA CYS A 231 34.20 -28.01 -21.59
C CYS A 231 35.34 -28.82 -20.96
N SER A 232 36.34 -28.12 -20.37
CA SER A 232 37.47 -28.74 -19.67
C SER A 232 37.22 -28.95 -18.17
N ASP A 233 38.26 -29.28 -17.41
CA ASP A 233 38.25 -30.08 -16.19
C ASP A 233 37.66 -29.32 -14.97
N LEU A 234 37.23 -30.06 -13.95
CA LEU A 234 36.95 -29.53 -12.61
C LEU A 234 38.17 -29.80 -11.73
N VAL A 235 38.73 -28.75 -11.14
CA VAL A 235 39.88 -28.79 -10.24
C VAL A 235 39.47 -28.25 -8.87
N ILE A 236 39.66 -29.05 -7.82
CA ILE A 236 39.49 -28.63 -6.43
C ILE A 236 40.87 -28.75 -5.79
N GLN A 237 41.33 -27.68 -5.14
CA GLN A 237 42.60 -27.58 -4.44
C GLN A 237 42.36 -26.99 -3.05
N ASP A 238 42.28 -27.85 -2.04
CA ASP A 238 42.20 -27.43 -0.65
C ASP A 238 43.62 -27.49 -0.06
N GLU A 239 44.19 -26.36 0.38
CA GLU A 239 45.52 -26.30 1.02
C GLU A 239 45.42 -26.14 2.55
N GLU A 240 45.80 -27.17 3.30
CA GLU A 240 45.67 -27.21 4.76
C GLU A 240 46.86 -26.52 5.47
N VAL A 241 46.61 -25.48 6.29
CA VAL A 241 47.62 -24.93 7.22
C VAL A 241 47.07 -24.88 8.66
N ASN A 242 47.43 -25.91 9.45
CA ASN A 242 47.33 -26.02 10.94
C ASN A 242 46.48 -27.18 11.55
N ASN A 243 46.13 -28.23 10.80
CA ASN A 243 45.51 -29.49 11.27
C ASN A 243 43.99 -29.45 11.59
N GLN A 244 43.16 -28.80 10.76
CA GLN A 244 41.73 -29.08 10.65
C GLN A 244 41.38 -29.37 9.17
N PRO A 245 40.53 -30.38 8.87
CA PRO A 245 40.18 -30.69 7.48
C PRO A 245 39.29 -29.57 6.89
N ILE A 246 39.69 -29.05 5.72
CA ILE A 246 38.87 -28.22 4.81
C ILE A 246 38.07 -29.20 3.93
N ASP A 247 36.75 -29.05 3.82
CA ASP A 247 35.89 -29.93 3.01
C ASP A 247 35.01 -29.11 2.04
N SER A 248 35.61 -28.64 0.93
CA SER A 248 34.85 -28.10 -0.21
C SER A 248 33.73 -29.06 -0.66
N GLN A 249 32.47 -28.59 -0.71
CA GLN A 249 31.30 -29.44 -0.98
C GLN A 249 30.60 -29.09 -2.30
N ILE A 250 30.50 -30.09 -3.19
CA ILE A 250 29.69 -29.99 -4.41
C ILE A 250 28.60 -31.08 -4.41
N ASP A 251 27.35 -30.66 -4.29
CA ASP A 251 26.20 -31.58 -4.14
C ASP A 251 25.93 -32.40 -5.41
N SER A 252 26.08 -31.82 -6.59
CA SER A 252 25.83 -32.54 -7.85
C SER A 252 26.66 -32.04 -9.03
N VAL A 253 27.25 -32.97 -9.78
CA VAL A 253 28.01 -32.66 -11.01
C VAL A 253 27.47 -33.45 -12.20
N ILE A 254 27.12 -32.74 -13.26
CA ILE A 254 26.57 -33.31 -14.50
C ILE A 254 27.44 -32.93 -15.69
N PHE A 255 28.11 -33.93 -16.29
CA PHE A 255 28.83 -33.78 -17.56
C PHE A 255 27.96 -34.20 -18.74
N LYS A 256 28.01 -33.44 -19.85
CA LYS A 256 27.42 -33.84 -21.14
C LYS A 256 28.54 -34.03 -22.19
N GLU A 257 28.18 -34.08 -23.46
CA GLU A 257 29.01 -34.66 -24.54
C GLU A 257 30.40 -34.00 -24.68
N ASN A 258 31.45 -34.83 -24.76
CA ASN A 258 32.86 -34.45 -25.00
C ASN A 258 33.54 -33.55 -23.95
N CYS A 259 33.17 -33.64 -22.68
CA CYS A 259 33.94 -33.02 -21.58
C CYS A 259 35.12 -33.91 -21.12
N SER A 260 36.19 -33.29 -20.60
CA SER A 260 37.37 -34.00 -20.05
C SER A 260 37.22 -34.33 -18.54
N ASP A 261 38.21 -35.03 -17.97
CA ASP A 261 38.11 -35.78 -16.71
C ASP A 261 38.06 -34.89 -15.45
N LEU A 262 37.53 -35.42 -14.35
CA LEU A 262 37.57 -34.81 -13.01
C LEU A 262 38.96 -34.98 -12.39
N VAL A 263 39.57 -33.90 -11.89
CA VAL A 263 40.87 -33.94 -11.20
C VAL A 263 40.75 -33.30 -9.82
N ILE A 264 40.70 -34.12 -8.78
CA ILE A 264 40.80 -33.65 -7.38
C ILE A 264 42.28 -33.78 -6.98
N GLN A 265 42.90 -32.70 -6.49
CA GLN A 265 44.28 -32.68 -6.00
C GLN A 265 44.30 -32.26 -4.54
N ASP A 266 44.22 -33.25 -3.64
CA ASP A 266 44.41 -33.03 -2.21
C ASP A 266 45.90 -33.23 -1.88
N GLU A 267 46.61 -32.20 -1.41
CA GLU A 267 47.97 -32.36 -0.90
C GLU A 267 47.94 -32.79 0.58
N GLU A 268 48.30 -34.06 0.85
CA GLU A 268 48.40 -34.59 2.22
C GLU A 268 49.51 -33.88 3.03
N VAL A 269 49.14 -33.15 4.08
CA VAL A 269 50.07 -32.75 5.15
C VAL A 269 49.61 -33.34 6.48
N ASN A 270 50.49 -34.07 7.18
CA ASN A 270 50.28 -34.64 8.53
C ASN A 270 49.30 -35.83 8.73
N ASN A 271 49.09 -36.71 7.73
CA ASN A 271 48.45 -38.04 7.91
C ASN A 271 47.00 -38.04 8.47
N GLN A 272 46.20 -37.00 8.25
CA GLN A 272 44.73 -37.08 8.34
C GLN A 272 44.13 -37.06 6.93
N PRO A 273 43.07 -37.85 6.63
CA PRO A 273 42.45 -37.84 5.32
C PRO A 273 41.58 -36.57 5.15
N ILE A 274 41.90 -35.74 4.17
CA ILE A 274 41.01 -34.74 3.57
C ILE A 274 40.04 -35.52 2.65
N ASP A 275 38.73 -35.22 2.64
CA ASP A 275 37.73 -35.99 1.89
C ASP A 275 36.76 -35.04 1.18
N SER A 276 37.19 -34.34 0.13
CA SER A 276 36.31 -33.50 -0.69
C SER A 276 35.18 -34.35 -1.30
N GLN A 277 33.91 -34.01 -1.00
CA GLN A 277 32.76 -34.86 -1.28
C GLN A 277 31.96 -34.39 -2.49
N ILE A 278 31.74 -35.29 -3.45
CA ILE A 278 30.71 -35.13 -4.50
C ILE A 278 29.56 -36.10 -4.24
N ALA A 279 28.35 -35.59 -3.97
CA ALA A 279 27.25 -36.43 -3.48
C ALA A 279 26.59 -37.31 -4.57
N GLU A 280 26.48 -36.87 -5.83
CA GLU A 280 26.03 -37.71 -6.97
C GLU A 280 26.74 -37.36 -8.30
N GLN A 281 27.40 -38.38 -8.91
CA GLN A 281 27.96 -38.29 -10.27
C GLN A 281 27.18 -39.20 -11.24
N THR A 282 26.77 -38.67 -12.40
CA THR A 282 26.04 -39.45 -13.42
C THR A 282 26.89 -39.62 -14.70
N LEU A 283 27.61 -40.74 -14.82
CA LEU A 283 28.39 -41.09 -16.02
C LEU A 283 27.63 -42.06 -16.95
N TYR A 284 27.73 -41.86 -18.26
CA TYR A 284 27.23 -42.83 -19.26
C TYR A 284 28.21 -44.02 -19.38
N ASP A 285 27.66 -45.24 -19.26
CA ASP A 285 28.38 -46.52 -19.32
C ASP A 285 29.18 -46.71 -20.62
N ASP A 286 30.52 -46.77 -20.54
CA ASP A 286 31.32 -47.49 -21.55
C ASP A 286 32.62 -48.10 -21.00
N ALA A 287 32.51 -49.27 -20.35
CA ALA A 287 33.68 -50.11 -20.04
C ALA A 287 33.50 -51.55 -20.53
N LYS A 288 34.30 -51.91 -21.55
CA LYS A 288 34.36 -53.24 -22.16
C LYS A 288 35.12 -54.22 -21.25
N CYS A 289 34.42 -55.18 -20.62
CA CYS A 289 35.10 -56.33 -20.03
C CYS A 289 35.65 -57.28 -21.11
N GLN A 290 36.88 -57.78 -20.89
CA GLN A 290 37.62 -58.75 -21.73
C GLN A 290 36.98 -60.15 -21.86
N THR A 291 35.71 -60.34 -21.47
CA THR A 291 34.97 -61.58 -21.72
C THR A 291 33.58 -61.24 -22.26
N SER A 292 33.21 -61.81 -23.41
CA SER A 292 31.93 -61.46 -24.04
C SER A 292 30.75 -61.74 -23.10
N LYS A 293 29.82 -60.78 -22.98
CA LYS A 293 28.57 -60.91 -22.18
C LYS A 293 27.80 -62.20 -22.52
N LYS A 294 27.93 -62.74 -23.74
CA LYS A 294 27.32 -64.02 -24.16
C LYS A 294 27.85 -65.24 -23.40
N LEU A 295 29.14 -65.31 -23.06
CA LEU A 295 29.76 -66.46 -22.38
C LEU A 295 29.53 -66.46 -20.85
N SER A 296 29.30 -65.30 -20.26
CA SER A 296 29.15 -65.09 -18.80
C SER A 296 27.70 -65.10 -18.30
N ASN A 297 26.72 -64.79 -19.15
CA ASN A 297 25.34 -64.54 -18.73
C ASN A 297 24.55 -65.77 -18.28
N ASN A 298 24.90 -66.97 -18.77
CA ASN A 298 24.15 -68.20 -18.55
C ASN A 298 24.88 -69.23 -17.68
N SER A 299 25.83 -68.80 -16.85
CA SER A 299 26.44 -69.73 -15.90
C SER A 299 25.36 -70.28 -14.92
N PRO A 300 25.39 -71.57 -14.57
CA PRO A 300 24.40 -72.18 -13.67
C PRO A 300 24.26 -71.42 -12.34
N ARG A 301 25.37 -70.87 -11.84
CA ARG A 301 25.43 -70.04 -10.64
C ARG A 301 24.66 -68.72 -10.81
N LYS A 302 24.89 -67.97 -11.90
CA LYS A 302 24.22 -66.69 -12.17
C LYS A 302 22.73 -66.87 -12.48
N VAL A 303 22.33 -67.94 -13.16
CA VAL A 303 20.91 -68.25 -13.41
C VAL A 303 20.17 -68.57 -12.09
N LYS A 304 20.80 -69.33 -11.19
CA LYS A 304 20.23 -69.64 -9.86
C LYS A 304 20.12 -68.36 -9.01
N GLN A 305 21.13 -67.50 -9.04
CA GLN A 305 21.12 -66.20 -8.35
C GLN A 305 20.05 -65.26 -8.89
N ARG A 306 19.88 -65.16 -10.23
CA ARG A 306 18.80 -64.36 -10.85
C ARG A 306 17.42 -64.83 -10.40
N LYS A 307 17.17 -66.14 -10.33
CA LYS A 307 15.90 -66.70 -9.83
C LYS A 307 15.65 -66.35 -8.35
N ILE A 308 16.68 -66.30 -7.51
CA ILE A 308 16.57 -65.90 -6.10
C ILE A 308 16.29 -64.40 -5.98
N ILE A 309 17.05 -63.57 -6.72
CA ILE A 309 16.87 -62.12 -6.76
C ILE A 309 15.46 -61.75 -7.26
N ASP A 310 14.95 -62.44 -8.28
CA ASP A 310 13.59 -62.21 -8.79
C ASP A 310 12.50 -62.55 -7.77
N ARG A 311 12.68 -63.64 -7.01
CA ARG A 311 11.75 -63.98 -5.91
C ARG A 311 11.79 -62.94 -4.81
N GLN A 312 12.98 -62.47 -4.44
CA GLN A 312 13.16 -61.44 -3.41
C GLN A 312 12.58 -60.09 -3.87
N ARG A 313 12.83 -59.66 -5.12
CA ARG A 313 12.26 -58.44 -5.71
C ARG A 313 10.73 -58.48 -5.76
N LYS A 314 10.13 -59.61 -6.17
CA LYS A 314 8.66 -59.78 -6.15
C LYS A 314 8.08 -59.72 -4.73
N ARG A 315 8.77 -60.30 -3.74
CA ARG A 315 8.37 -60.24 -2.33
C ARG A 315 8.48 -58.81 -1.77
N LEU A 316 9.57 -58.10 -2.09
CA LEU A 316 9.78 -56.71 -1.70
C LEU A 316 8.67 -55.81 -2.27
N LYS A 317 8.28 -56.01 -3.53
CA LYS A 317 7.21 -55.23 -4.19
C LYS A 317 5.85 -55.45 -3.51
N ARG A 318 5.52 -56.69 -3.14
CA ARG A 318 4.27 -57.00 -2.40
C ARG A 318 4.25 -56.39 -1.00
N LEU A 319 5.36 -56.49 -0.26
CA LEU A 319 5.49 -55.93 1.08
C LEU A 319 5.43 -54.39 1.07
N LYS A 320 6.09 -53.73 0.09
CA LYS A 320 5.99 -52.28 -0.11
C LYS A 320 4.55 -51.85 -0.40
N GLN A 321 3.82 -52.58 -1.24
CA GLN A 321 2.42 -52.27 -1.56
C GLN A 321 1.48 -52.44 -0.35
N GLN A 322 1.68 -53.48 0.47
CA GLN A 322 0.92 -53.69 1.71
C GLN A 322 1.22 -52.60 2.75
N ALA A 323 2.48 -52.18 2.89
CA ALA A 323 2.85 -51.06 3.75
C ALA A 323 2.22 -49.73 3.29
N LEU A 324 2.16 -49.48 1.99
CA LEU A 324 1.54 -48.28 1.42
C LEU A 324 0.02 -48.22 1.69
N ASN A 325 -0.67 -49.35 1.47
CA ASN A 325 -2.11 -49.46 1.71
C ASN A 325 -2.48 -49.36 3.19
N ASN A 326 -1.62 -49.87 4.09
CA ASN A 326 -1.81 -49.73 5.54
C ASN A 326 -1.51 -48.31 6.03
N LYS A 327 -0.54 -47.60 5.45
CA LYS A 327 -0.28 -46.17 5.72
C LYS A 327 -1.43 -45.25 5.29
N GLN A 328 -2.19 -45.62 4.27
CA GLN A 328 -3.31 -44.79 3.78
C GLN A 328 -4.60 -44.91 4.63
N LYS A 329 -4.84 -46.04 5.32
CA LYS A 329 -6.12 -46.28 6.04
C LYS A 329 -6.21 -45.69 7.46
N ARG A 330 -5.12 -45.20 8.05
CA ARG A 330 -5.12 -44.54 9.38
C ARG A 330 -4.10 -43.41 9.43
N ARG A 331 -4.51 -42.15 9.17
CA ARG A 331 -3.71 -40.97 9.55
C ARG A 331 -4.16 -40.48 10.93
N PRO A 332 -3.26 -40.35 11.93
CA PRO A 332 -3.59 -39.84 13.28
C PRO A 332 -3.95 -38.35 13.37
N ARG A 333 -3.87 -37.58 12.27
CA ARG A 333 -3.91 -36.11 12.25
C ARG A 333 -5.30 -35.51 12.47
N ASP A 334 -6.35 -36.13 11.96
CA ASP A 334 -7.71 -35.58 12.05
C ASP A 334 -8.23 -35.58 13.50
N LEU A 335 -7.83 -36.59 14.29
CA LEU A 335 -8.17 -36.71 15.71
C LEU A 335 -7.46 -35.66 16.61
N GLN A 336 -6.35 -35.07 16.14
CA GLN A 336 -5.60 -34.02 16.85
C GLN A 336 -6.17 -32.62 16.56
N LYS A 337 -6.60 -32.36 15.31
CA LYS A 337 -7.23 -31.10 14.88
C LYS A 337 -8.50 -30.79 15.68
N ASP A 338 -9.42 -31.75 15.78
CA ASP A 338 -10.69 -31.56 16.48
C ASP A 338 -10.51 -31.30 17.99
N LYS A 339 -9.51 -31.94 18.60
CA LYS A 339 -9.14 -31.69 20.00
C LYS A 339 -8.59 -30.27 20.19
N ALA A 340 -7.73 -29.80 19.30
CA ALA A 340 -7.16 -28.45 19.36
C ALA A 340 -8.24 -27.37 19.19
N ILE A 341 -9.12 -27.51 18.18
CA ILE A 341 -10.23 -26.58 17.94
C ILE A 341 -11.19 -26.55 19.14
N LYS A 342 -11.46 -27.70 19.78
CA LYS A 342 -12.31 -27.78 20.97
C LYS A 342 -11.70 -27.05 22.18
N ILE A 343 -10.38 -27.01 22.30
CA ILE A 343 -9.69 -26.23 23.34
C ILE A 343 -9.77 -24.72 23.01
N LEU A 344 -9.46 -24.34 21.77
CA LEU A 344 -9.51 -22.95 21.32
C LEU A 344 -10.92 -22.33 21.44
N ARG A 345 -11.97 -23.13 21.29
CA ARG A 345 -13.38 -22.75 21.54
C ARG A 345 -13.65 -22.18 22.93
N LYS A 346 -12.83 -22.51 23.93
CA LYS A 346 -13.00 -21.99 25.29
C LYS A 346 -12.41 -20.60 25.49
N PHE A 347 -11.47 -20.18 24.63
CA PHE A 347 -10.67 -18.96 24.82
C PHE A 347 -10.88 -17.92 23.73
N LEU A 348 -11.38 -18.32 22.55
CA LEU A 348 -11.51 -17.44 21.39
C LEU A 348 -12.99 -17.27 20.97
N PRO A 349 -13.36 -16.13 20.36
CA PRO A 349 -14.66 -15.96 19.73
C PRO A 349 -14.85 -16.90 18.54
N GLU A 350 -16.11 -17.33 18.31
CA GLU A 350 -16.46 -18.29 17.26
C GLU A 350 -15.95 -17.88 15.87
N LYS A 351 -16.00 -16.57 15.54
CA LYS A 351 -15.49 -16.05 14.25
C LYS A 351 -13.99 -16.29 14.06
N ILE A 352 -13.19 -16.16 15.12
CA ILE A 352 -11.73 -16.37 15.09
C ILE A 352 -11.44 -17.86 14.97
N ILE A 353 -12.19 -18.71 15.66
CA ILE A 353 -12.02 -20.16 15.59
C ILE A 353 -12.29 -20.67 14.18
N LYS A 354 -13.37 -20.19 13.54
CA LYS A 354 -13.65 -20.54 12.13
C LYS A 354 -12.56 -20.06 11.18
N PHE A 355 -11.96 -18.90 11.47
CA PHE A 355 -10.81 -18.43 10.70
C PHE A 355 -9.60 -19.35 10.88
N ILE A 356 -9.23 -19.70 12.12
CA ILE A 356 -8.10 -20.59 12.42
C ILE A 356 -8.31 -21.99 11.83
N ASP A 357 -9.50 -22.57 11.99
CA ASP A 357 -9.86 -23.87 11.43
C ASP A 357 -9.63 -23.92 9.92
N MET A 358 -10.06 -22.87 9.23
CA MET A 358 -9.83 -22.69 7.80
C MET A 358 -8.34 -22.47 7.45
N GLN A 359 -7.58 -21.72 8.26
CA GLN A 359 -6.14 -21.57 8.04
C GLN A 359 -5.41 -22.92 8.15
N ILE A 360 -5.77 -23.75 9.13
CA ILE A 360 -5.22 -25.11 9.29
C ILE A 360 -5.52 -25.97 8.05
N ASP A 361 -6.75 -25.89 7.51
CA ASP A 361 -7.13 -26.63 6.30
C ASP A 361 -6.43 -26.16 5.02
N LEU A 362 -6.05 -24.89 4.96
CA LEU A 362 -5.45 -24.28 3.78
C LEU A 362 -3.92 -24.26 3.81
N HIS A 363 -3.31 -24.33 5.00
CA HIS A 363 -1.86 -24.27 5.17
C HIS A 363 -1.16 -25.38 4.38
N HIS A 364 -1.69 -26.61 4.42
CA HIS A 364 -1.11 -27.76 3.73
C HIS A 364 -1.44 -27.82 2.23
N LYS A 365 -2.16 -26.84 1.69
CA LYS A 365 -2.57 -26.81 0.28
C LYS A 365 -1.75 -25.79 -0.48
N ASN A 366 -1.28 -26.20 -1.66
CA ASN A 366 -0.63 -25.31 -2.62
C ASN A 366 -1.52 -24.11 -2.94
N PRO A 367 -0.96 -22.90 -3.19
CA PRO A 367 -1.74 -21.67 -3.42
C PRO A 367 -2.88 -21.82 -4.44
N ASN A 368 -2.62 -22.51 -5.56
CA ASN A 368 -3.61 -22.75 -6.62
C ASN A 368 -4.71 -23.77 -6.24
N GLY A 369 -4.45 -24.62 -5.25
CA GLY A 369 -5.37 -25.62 -4.70
C GLY A 369 -6.23 -25.11 -3.54
N ARG A 370 -5.96 -23.91 -3.02
CA ARG A 370 -6.75 -23.31 -1.93
C ARG A 370 -8.16 -23.00 -2.42
N ARG A 371 -9.16 -23.33 -1.60
CA ARG A 371 -10.58 -23.08 -1.87
C ARG A 371 -11.19 -22.43 -0.64
N TYR A 372 -11.83 -21.28 -0.86
CA TYR A 372 -12.34 -20.42 0.20
C TYR A 372 -13.86 -20.55 0.30
N ASN A 373 -14.36 -20.80 1.51
CA ASN A 373 -15.79 -20.81 1.79
C ASN A 373 -16.36 -19.37 1.87
N GLU A 374 -17.68 -19.22 1.85
CA GLU A 374 -18.34 -17.89 1.84
C GLU A 374 -17.97 -17.00 3.02
N GLU A 375 -17.84 -17.56 4.23
CA GLU A 375 -17.43 -16.79 5.41
C GLU A 375 -16.01 -16.22 5.26
N THR A 376 -15.09 -17.00 4.68
CA THR A 376 -13.73 -16.54 4.37
C THR A 376 -13.74 -15.45 3.32
N LYS A 377 -14.54 -15.63 2.25
CA LYS A 377 -14.65 -14.62 1.19
C LYS A 377 -15.12 -13.30 1.77
N ARG A 378 -16.14 -13.32 2.64
CA ARG A 378 -16.65 -12.13 3.35
C ARG A 378 -15.58 -11.50 4.24
N PHE A 379 -14.86 -12.29 5.04
CA PHE A 379 -13.77 -11.79 5.89
C PHE A 379 -12.67 -11.13 5.06
N ALA A 380 -12.17 -11.81 4.02
CA ALA A 380 -11.12 -11.31 3.16
C ALA A 380 -11.55 -10.03 2.40
N LEU A 381 -12.78 -9.98 1.87
CA LEU A 381 -13.33 -8.79 1.23
C LEU A 381 -13.50 -7.65 2.24
N SER A 382 -13.96 -7.92 3.46
CA SER A 382 -14.11 -6.88 4.50
C SER A 382 -12.76 -6.28 4.88
N LEU A 383 -11.72 -7.11 5.05
CA LEU A 383 -10.38 -6.65 5.37
C LEU A 383 -9.76 -5.85 4.21
N TYR A 384 -9.95 -6.32 2.97
CA TYR A 384 -9.48 -5.61 1.78
C TYR A 384 -10.19 -4.28 1.56
N HIS A 385 -11.50 -4.20 1.86
CA HIS A 385 -12.27 -2.97 1.76
C HIS A 385 -11.86 -1.93 2.82
N VAL A 386 -11.49 -2.37 4.03
CA VAL A 386 -10.95 -1.48 5.07
C VAL A 386 -9.59 -0.94 4.64
N SER A 387 -8.67 -1.81 4.21
CA SER A 387 -7.37 -1.36 3.68
C SER A 387 -6.70 -2.44 2.83
N GLY A 388 -6.52 -2.15 1.54
CA GLY A 388 -5.76 -3.01 0.64
C GLY A 388 -4.28 -3.15 1.02
N LYS A 389 -3.69 -2.14 1.69
CA LYS A 389 -2.31 -2.21 2.21
C LYS A 389 -2.22 -3.20 3.37
N VAL A 390 -3.08 -3.06 4.37
CA VAL A 390 -3.16 -4.00 5.51
C VAL A 390 -3.47 -5.41 5.03
N TYR A 391 -4.42 -5.56 4.11
CA TYR A 391 -4.73 -6.88 3.54
C TYR A 391 -3.52 -7.55 2.90
N ARG A 392 -2.72 -6.81 2.12
CA ARG A 392 -1.50 -7.37 1.49
C ARG A 392 -0.48 -7.79 2.53
N MET A 393 -0.30 -7.02 3.59
CA MET A 393 0.58 -7.38 4.70
C MET A 393 0.08 -8.66 5.40
N VAL A 394 -1.19 -8.69 5.79
CA VAL A 394 -1.80 -9.84 6.47
C VAL A 394 -1.82 -11.10 5.59
N ALA A 395 -2.00 -10.95 4.28
CA ALA A 395 -1.99 -12.05 3.32
C ALA A 395 -0.60 -12.71 3.13
N LYS A 396 0.48 -12.09 3.62
CA LYS A 396 1.81 -12.75 3.69
C LYS A 396 1.85 -13.82 4.79
N PHE A 397 1.16 -13.57 5.91
CA PHE A 397 1.16 -14.46 7.08
C PHE A 397 0.05 -15.50 7.03
N PHE A 398 -1.09 -15.17 6.41
CA PHE A 398 -2.25 -16.05 6.34
C PHE A 398 -2.53 -16.51 4.92
N SER A 399 -3.06 -17.72 4.79
CA SER A 399 -3.59 -18.28 3.54
C SER A 399 -4.86 -17.53 3.12
N LEU A 400 -4.69 -16.32 2.60
CA LEU A 400 -5.75 -15.44 2.13
C LEU A 400 -5.83 -15.39 0.59
N PRO A 401 -7.01 -15.05 0.04
CA PRO A 401 -7.21 -14.92 -1.41
C PRO A 401 -6.31 -13.86 -2.04
N SER A 402 -5.90 -14.07 -3.29
CA SER A 402 -5.20 -13.01 -4.05
C SER A 402 -6.14 -11.85 -4.40
N LYS A 403 -5.59 -10.64 -4.62
CA LYS A 403 -6.35 -9.46 -5.10
C LYS A 403 -7.21 -9.80 -6.33
N ARG A 404 -6.68 -10.59 -7.27
CA ARG A 404 -7.42 -11.05 -8.46
C ARG A 404 -8.65 -11.88 -8.09
N SER A 405 -8.54 -12.75 -7.09
CA SER A 405 -9.67 -13.57 -6.61
C SER A 405 -10.75 -12.70 -5.96
N LEU A 406 -10.35 -11.72 -5.14
CA LEU A 406 -11.27 -10.75 -4.55
C LEU A 406 -12.03 -9.96 -5.62
N MET A 407 -11.31 -9.41 -6.61
CA MET A 407 -11.92 -8.63 -7.70
C MET A 407 -12.89 -9.49 -8.53
N ARG A 408 -12.57 -10.76 -8.76
CA ARG A 408 -13.46 -11.71 -9.45
C ARG A 408 -14.74 -12.02 -8.65
N TRP A 409 -14.69 -12.02 -7.32
CA TRP A 409 -15.91 -12.21 -6.51
C TRP A 409 -16.81 -10.98 -6.56
N VAL A 410 -16.21 -9.79 -6.65
CA VAL A 410 -16.94 -8.52 -6.73
C VAL A 410 -17.36 -8.19 -8.16
N SER A 411 -16.77 -8.81 -9.18
CA SER A 411 -17.07 -8.50 -10.59
C SER A 411 -18.51 -8.79 -11.00
N GLY A 412 -19.22 -9.66 -10.26
CA GLY A 412 -20.65 -9.91 -10.47
C GLY A 412 -21.57 -8.81 -9.93
N LEU A 413 -21.04 -7.82 -9.21
CA LEU A 413 -21.85 -6.70 -8.73
C LEU A 413 -22.10 -5.69 -9.88
N PRO A 414 -23.34 -5.20 -10.04
CA PRO A 414 -23.66 -4.23 -11.07
C PRO A 414 -22.92 -2.92 -10.83
N ARG A 415 -22.36 -2.39 -11.91
CA ARG A 415 -21.68 -1.08 -11.97
C ARG A 415 -22.39 -0.16 -12.95
N CYS A 416 -23.72 -0.14 -12.94
CA CYS A 416 -24.51 0.75 -13.76
C CYS A 416 -24.93 1.99 -12.95
N PRO A 417 -25.03 3.17 -13.60
CA PRO A 417 -25.62 4.36 -12.99
C PRO A 417 -27.09 4.13 -12.59
N GLY A 418 -27.58 4.93 -11.64
CA GLY A 418 -28.97 4.90 -11.16
C GLY A 418 -29.21 4.06 -9.91
N LEU A 419 -30.49 3.87 -9.56
CA LEU A 419 -30.92 3.11 -8.37
C LEU A 419 -30.97 1.61 -8.68
N THR A 420 -29.83 0.94 -8.49
CA THR A 420 -29.66 -0.50 -8.80
C THR A 420 -30.56 -1.40 -7.94
N LYS A 421 -31.07 -2.48 -8.53
CA LYS A 421 -31.95 -3.45 -7.83
C LYS A 421 -31.22 -4.10 -6.67
N GLU A 422 -29.94 -4.36 -6.83
CA GLU A 422 -29.06 -5.00 -5.87
C GLU A 422 -28.85 -4.12 -4.64
N ALA A 423 -28.65 -2.80 -4.82
CA ALA A 423 -28.57 -1.87 -3.71
C ALA A 423 -29.89 -1.82 -2.92
N MET A 424 -31.03 -1.77 -3.63
CA MET A 424 -32.35 -1.79 -2.98
C MET A 424 -32.61 -3.13 -2.26
N ASN A 425 -32.18 -4.25 -2.83
CA ASN A 425 -32.31 -5.57 -2.19
C ASN A 425 -31.48 -5.64 -0.90
N VAL A 426 -30.26 -5.07 -0.88
CA VAL A 426 -29.45 -5.01 0.34
C VAL A 426 -30.12 -4.14 1.41
N ILE A 427 -30.71 -3.01 1.03
CA ILE A 427 -31.49 -2.18 1.96
C ILE A 427 -32.69 -2.98 2.47
N ALA A 428 -33.43 -3.64 1.59
CA ALA A 428 -34.59 -4.46 1.95
C ALA A 428 -34.22 -5.62 2.88
N GLU A 429 -33.09 -6.29 2.65
CA GLU A 429 -32.60 -7.36 3.50
C GLU A 429 -32.23 -6.83 4.88
N LYS A 430 -31.47 -5.72 4.97
CA LYS A 430 -31.14 -5.06 6.24
C LYS A 430 -32.38 -4.63 7.00
N VAL A 431 -33.36 -4.06 6.30
CA VAL A 431 -34.65 -3.67 6.87
C VAL A 431 -35.38 -4.93 7.34
N SER A 432 -35.50 -6.00 6.55
CA SER A 432 -36.17 -7.24 6.95
C SER A 432 -35.53 -7.93 8.16
N MET A 433 -34.20 -7.88 8.28
CA MET A 433 -33.45 -8.41 9.42
C MET A 433 -33.66 -7.56 10.68
N GLY A 434 -33.78 -6.24 10.55
CA GLY A 434 -34.04 -5.32 11.65
C GLY A 434 -35.52 -5.19 12.04
N VAL A 435 -36.44 -5.30 11.08
CA VAL A 435 -37.87 -4.99 11.21
C VAL A 435 -38.65 -5.97 12.07
N LYS A 436 -38.15 -7.20 12.26
CA LYS A 436 -38.72 -8.10 13.29
C LYS A 436 -38.58 -7.54 14.72
N LEU A 437 -37.79 -6.50 14.94
CA LEU A 437 -37.51 -5.86 16.23
C LEU A 437 -37.68 -4.33 16.23
N MET A 438 -38.04 -3.71 15.09
CA MET A 438 -38.14 -2.24 14.98
C MET A 438 -39.56 -1.76 15.25
N ASP A 439 -39.71 -0.82 16.18
CA ASP A 439 -40.89 0.01 16.37
C ASP A 439 -41.22 0.80 15.08
N GLU A 440 -42.48 1.18 14.87
CA GLU A 440 -42.90 1.98 13.71
C GLU A 440 -42.08 3.28 13.59
N ASN A 441 -41.68 3.88 14.72
CA ASN A 441 -40.82 5.06 14.74
C ASN A 441 -39.41 4.79 14.19
N ALA A 442 -38.91 3.56 14.27
CA ALA A 442 -37.60 3.18 13.75
C ALA A 442 -37.60 2.96 12.23
N LYS A 443 -38.77 2.93 11.58
CA LYS A 443 -38.91 2.87 10.12
C LYS A 443 -38.86 4.25 9.46
N ILE A 444 -38.87 5.33 10.23
CA ILE A 444 -38.77 6.70 9.73
C ILE A 444 -37.37 6.93 9.17
N CYS A 445 -37.28 7.41 7.93
CA CYS A 445 -36.00 7.71 7.29
C CYS A 445 -36.01 9.04 6.54
N THR A 446 -34.81 9.54 6.27
CA THR A 446 -34.56 10.72 5.44
C THR A 446 -33.70 10.35 4.24
N ILE A 447 -33.88 11.02 3.11
CA ILE A 447 -33.02 10.86 1.94
C ILE A 447 -32.14 12.11 1.83
N SER A 448 -30.83 11.92 1.93
CA SER A 448 -29.85 13.00 1.74
C SER A 448 -29.24 12.91 0.34
N MET A 449 -29.14 14.05 -0.35
CA MET A 449 -28.61 14.15 -1.69
C MET A 449 -27.49 15.20 -1.73
N ASP A 450 -26.37 14.84 -2.35
CA ASP A 450 -25.22 15.72 -2.56
C ASP A 450 -24.59 15.43 -3.92
N GLU A 451 -23.83 16.39 -4.46
CA GLU A 451 -23.08 16.25 -5.70
C GLU A 451 -21.58 16.16 -5.42
N MET A 452 -20.90 15.23 -6.08
CA MET A 452 -19.45 15.09 -6.01
C MET A 452 -18.83 15.41 -7.37
N SER A 453 -17.87 16.34 -7.38
CA SER A 453 -17.08 16.62 -8.58
C SER A 453 -16.17 15.44 -8.89
N LEU A 454 -16.29 14.91 -10.10
CA LEU A 454 -15.40 13.87 -10.62
C LEU A 454 -14.38 14.49 -11.57
N LYS A 455 -13.21 13.84 -11.72
CA LYS A 455 -12.25 14.20 -12.76
C LYS A 455 -12.90 13.97 -14.13
N VAL A 456 -12.99 15.02 -14.95
CA VAL A 456 -13.50 14.90 -16.31
C VAL A 456 -12.52 14.02 -17.10
N ASN A 457 -12.98 12.82 -17.44
CA ASN A 457 -12.21 11.85 -18.20
C ASN A 457 -13.17 10.90 -18.93
N LEU A 458 -12.79 10.45 -20.12
CA LEU A 458 -13.45 9.34 -20.79
C LEU A 458 -12.65 8.06 -20.51
N ALA A 459 -13.33 7.02 -20.06
CA ALA A 459 -12.73 5.71 -19.79
C ALA A 459 -13.47 4.65 -20.60
N TYR A 460 -12.73 3.71 -21.19
CA TYR A 460 -13.32 2.59 -21.91
C TYR A 460 -13.36 1.34 -21.02
N ASP A 461 -14.55 0.78 -20.82
CA ASP A 461 -14.75 -0.50 -20.14
C ASP A 461 -14.75 -1.63 -21.17
N SER A 462 -13.62 -2.33 -21.28
CA SER A 462 -13.45 -3.45 -22.22
C SER A 462 -14.32 -4.66 -21.92
N CYS A 463 -14.82 -4.80 -20.68
CA CYS A 463 -15.72 -5.91 -20.33
C CYS A 463 -17.13 -5.69 -20.86
N LYS A 464 -17.57 -4.43 -20.98
CA LYS A 464 -18.91 -4.05 -21.45
C LYS A 464 -18.92 -3.48 -22.86
N ASP A 465 -17.75 -3.17 -23.42
CA ASP A 465 -17.59 -2.46 -24.68
C ASP A 465 -18.28 -1.08 -24.66
N GLU A 466 -18.03 -0.30 -23.58
CA GLU A 466 -18.69 0.98 -23.35
C GLU A 466 -17.73 2.10 -22.98
N ILE A 467 -18.00 3.31 -23.48
CA ILE A 467 -17.31 4.55 -23.07
C ILE A 467 -18.07 5.18 -21.89
N ILE A 468 -17.37 5.23 -20.75
CA ILE A 468 -17.74 5.85 -19.47
C ILE A 468 -17.20 7.29 -19.44
N GLY A 469 -17.94 8.21 -18.80
CA GLY A 469 -17.52 9.60 -18.60
C GLY A 469 -18.44 10.64 -19.24
N LEU A 470 -19.44 10.19 -20.00
CA LEU A 470 -20.59 10.99 -20.39
C LEU A 470 -21.65 10.94 -19.28
N LYS A 471 -22.41 12.04 -19.11
CA LYS A 471 -23.46 12.13 -18.08
C LYS A 471 -24.55 11.09 -18.32
N ASP A 472 -24.74 10.17 -17.37
CA ASP A 472 -25.67 9.04 -17.45
C ASP A 472 -26.38 8.84 -16.10
N PHE A 473 -27.71 8.81 -16.12
CA PHE A 473 -28.57 8.62 -14.94
C PHE A 473 -29.11 7.17 -14.79
N GLY A 474 -28.71 6.26 -15.68
CA GLY A 474 -29.12 4.86 -15.67
C GLY A 474 -30.31 4.54 -16.59
N ASP A 475 -30.72 5.48 -17.44
CA ASP A 475 -31.89 5.37 -18.32
C ASP A 475 -31.51 5.10 -19.79
N GLY A 476 -30.22 4.88 -20.09
CA GLY A 476 -29.72 4.61 -21.45
C GLY A 476 -29.56 5.86 -22.34
N GLU A 477 -30.07 7.01 -21.92
CA GLU A 477 -29.90 8.29 -22.62
C GLU A 477 -28.71 9.08 -22.08
N LYS A 478 -27.72 9.35 -22.95
CA LYS A 478 -26.55 10.21 -22.65
C LYS A 478 -26.85 11.64 -23.12
N GLY A 479 -27.36 12.51 -22.25
CA GLY A 479 -27.57 13.93 -22.58
C GLY A 479 -28.67 14.67 -21.79
N ASP A 480 -28.36 15.95 -21.51
CA ASP A 480 -29.12 17.07 -20.93
C ASP A 480 -29.94 16.91 -19.61
N SER A 481 -30.33 18.07 -19.09
CA SER A 481 -30.49 18.47 -17.69
C SER A 481 -31.85 18.18 -17.05
N ASP A 482 -31.78 17.88 -15.74
CA ASP A 482 -32.87 17.86 -14.74
C ASP A 482 -33.81 16.64 -14.60
N LYS A 483 -33.27 15.41 -14.74
CA LYS A 483 -33.92 14.18 -14.24
C LYS A 483 -33.85 13.99 -12.70
N VAL A 484 -33.32 14.96 -11.95
CA VAL A 484 -33.14 14.85 -10.48
C VAL A 484 -34.47 14.65 -9.76
N LYS A 485 -35.54 15.34 -10.21
CA LYS A 485 -36.88 15.21 -9.64
C LYS A 485 -37.46 13.81 -9.84
N GLU A 486 -37.32 13.26 -11.04
CA GLU A 486 -37.81 11.91 -11.38
C GLU A 486 -37.08 10.85 -10.56
N LYS A 487 -35.74 10.94 -10.48
CA LYS A 487 -34.93 10.01 -9.67
C LYS A 487 -35.20 10.13 -8.18
N LEU A 488 -35.52 11.34 -7.69
CA LEU A 488 -35.95 11.53 -6.30
C LEU A 488 -37.27 10.81 -6.03
N PHE A 489 -38.26 10.95 -6.90
CA PHE A 489 -39.56 10.28 -6.74
C PHE A 489 -39.41 8.75 -6.88
N GLU A 490 -38.61 8.28 -7.84
CA GLU A 490 -38.26 6.85 -7.98
C GLU A 490 -37.60 6.31 -6.70
N ALA A 491 -36.69 7.06 -6.07
CA ALA A 491 -36.07 6.68 -4.81
C ALA A 491 -37.09 6.60 -3.67
N ILE A 492 -37.98 7.59 -3.55
CA ILE A 492 -39.03 7.60 -2.53
C ILE A 492 -39.93 6.39 -2.69
N ASP A 493 -40.37 6.07 -3.91
CA ASP A 493 -41.25 4.94 -4.19
C ASP A 493 -40.58 3.61 -3.84
N LYS A 494 -39.33 3.42 -4.27
CA LYS A 494 -38.56 2.20 -3.99
C LYS A 494 -38.30 2.01 -2.50
N VAL A 495 -37.96 3.08 -1.77
CA VAL A 495 -37.73 3.03 -0.31
C VAL A 495 -39.04 2.77 0.44
N THR A 496 -40.13 3.38 0.01
CA THR A 496 -41.46 3.17 0.61
C THR A 496 -41.97 1.75 0.39
N ALA A 497 -41.73 1.17 -0.79
CA ALA A 497 -42.08 -0.21 -1.10
C ALA A 497 -41.34 -1.24 -0.22
N ILE A 498 -40.18 -0.89 0.32
CA ILE A 498 -39.42 -1.73 1.28
C ILE A 498 -40.06 -1.71 2.68
N GLY A 499 -40.93 -0.75 2.98
CA GLY A 499 -41.59 -0.57 4.28
C GLY A 499 -40.96 0.51 5.15
N LEU A 500 -40.11 1.39 4.59
CA LEU A 500 -39.59 2.57 5.28
C LEU A 500 -40.49 3.79 5.01
N THR A 501 -40.59 4.69 5.99
CA THR A 501 -41.38 5.92 5.86
C THR A 501 -40.47 7.11 5.61
N VAL A 502 -40.44 7.61 4.38
CA VAL A 502 -39.66 8.79 4.01
C VAL A 502 -40.37 10.06 4.50
N THR A 503 -39.78 10.76 5.48
CA THR A 503 -40.38 11.99 6.02
C THR A 503 -39.72 13.27 5.54
N ALA A 504 -38.43 13.22 5.20
CA ALA A 504 -37.69 14.41 4.78
C ALA A 504 -36.61 14.11 3.74
N ILE A 505 -36.35 15.11 2.90
CA ILE A 505 -35.26 15.17 1.93
C ILE A 505 -34.28 16.24 2.37
N ILE A 506 -32.98 15.96 2.30
CA ILE A 506 -31.91 16.89 2.66
C ILE A 506 -31.04 17.13 1.42
N SER A 507 -30.76 18.39 1.08
CA SER A 507 -29.85 18.75 -0.01
C SER A 507 -28.91 19.90 0.35
N ASP A 508 -27.84 20.06 -0.43
CA ASP A 508 -26.94 21.21 -0.32
C ASP A 508 -27.50 22.46 -1.07
N LEU A 509 -26.63 23.44 -1.36
CA LEU A 509 -26.94 24.70 -2.07
C LEU A 509 -26.53 24.69 -3.55
N GLY A 510 -26.35 23.49 -4.13
CA GLY A 510 -26.14 23.27 -5.55
C GLY A 510 -27.24 23.89 -6.41
N SER A 511 -26.87 24.36 -7.61
CA SER A 511 -27.82 25.02 -8.53
C SER A 511 -28.96 24.10 -8.98
N ASN A 512 -28.64 22.83 -9.20
CA ASN A 512 -29.56 21.74 -9.50
C ASN A 512 -30.62 21.57 -8.39
N PHE A 513 -30.21 21.50 -7.12
CA PHE A 513 -31.14 21.31 -5.99
C PHE A 513 -31.94 22.57 -5.69
N ILE A 514 -31.37 23.75 -5.92
CA ILE A 514 -32.11 25.01 -5.85
C ILE A 514 -33.20 25.05 -6.93
N LYS A 515 -32.91 24.57 -8.15
CA LYS A 515 -33.90 24.45 -9.22
C LYS A 515 -35.00 23.46 -8.82
N LEU A 516 -34.62 22.27 -8.33
CA LEU A 516 -35.55 21.26 -7.82
C LEU A 516 -36.49 21.82 -6.74
N ALA A 517 -35.96 22.53 -5.74
CA ALA A 517 -36.77 23.12 -4.69
C ALA A 517 -37.79 24.15 -5.22
N ARG A 518 -37.44 24.89 -6.28
CA ARG A 518 -38.38 25.80 -6.96
C ARG A 518 -39.47 25.01 -7.70
N GLU A 519 -39.10 23.96 -8.42
CA GLU A 519 -40.06 23.09 -9.14
C GLU A 519 -41.03 22.37 -8.21
N LEU A 520 -40.59 22.06 -6.98
CA LEU A 520 -41.41 21.50 -5.91
C LEU A 520 -42.23 22.57 -5.16
N ASN A 521 -42.09 23.85 -5.53
CA ASN A 521 -42.74 25.01 -4.88
C ASN A 521 -42.45 25.10 -3.37
N ILE A 522 -41.19 24.85 -2.98
CA ILE A 522 -40.77 24.93 -1.58
C ILE A 522 -40.59 26.40 -1.19
N THR A 523 -41.34 26.83 -0.17
CA THR A 523 -41.28 28.19 0.41
C THR A 523 -41.28 28.13 1.93
N PRO A 524 -40.98 29.23 2.66
CA PRO A 524 -41.09 29.24 4.12
C PRO A 524 -42.47 28.84 4.64
N GLU A 525 -43.53 29.22 3.93
CA GLU A 525 -44.92 28.90 4.27
C GLU A 525 -45.29 27.46 3.91
N LYS A 526 -44.57 26.88 2.93
CA LYS A 526 -44.76 25.52 2.42
C LYS A 526 -43.41 24.80 2.30
N PRO A 527 -42.79 24.41 3.43
CA PRO A 527 -41.48 23.74 3.44
C PRO A 527 -41.57 22.23 3.09
N TRP A 528 -42.58 21.85 2.31
CA TRP A 528 -42.92 20.46 2.02
C TRP A 528 -43.61 20.33 0.65
N PHE A 529 -43.59 19.13 0.11
CA PHE A 529 -44.33 18.74 -1.10
C PHE A 529 -45.13 17.45 -0.85
N MET A 530 -46.12 17.18 -1.69
CA MET A 530 -46.87 15.92 -1.65
C MET A 530 -46.29 14.93 -2.65
N HIS A 531 -46.16 13.67 -2.24
CA HIS A 531 -45.88 12.55 -3.13
C HIS A 531 -46.68 11.34 -2.66
N ASN A 532 -47.46 10.72 -3.54
CA ASN A 532 -48.35 9.59 -3.23
C ASN A 532 -49.24 9.79 -1.98
N GLY A 533 -49.77 10.99 -1.79
CA GLY A 533 -50.62 11.34 -0.64
C GLY A 533 -49.86 11.55 0.68
N VAL A 534 -48.53 11.39 0.69
CA VAL A 534 -47.67 11.64 1.85
C VAL A 534 -47.01 13.02 1.74
N ARG A 535 -46.97 13.74 2.85
CA ARG A 535 -46.25 15.01 2.97
C ARG A 535 -44.77 14.73 3.25
N ILE A 536 -43.89 15.20 2.37
CA ILE A 536 -42.44 15.06 2.50
C ILE A 536 -41.81 16.45 2.67
N ILE A 537 -40.99 16.59 3.70
CA ILE A 537 -40.34 17.86 4.06
C ILE A 537 -39.07 18.04 3.24
N TYR A 538 -38.78 19.28 2.83
CA TYR A 538 -37.53 19.61 2.14
C TYR A 538 -36.64 20.47 3.04
N ILE A 539 -35.46 19.96 3.38
CA ILE A 539 -34.49 20.57 4.29
C ILE A 539 -33.22 20.88 3.50
N PHE A 540 -32.67 22.07 3.69
CA PHE A 540 -31.34 22.40 3.18
C PHE A 540 -30.29 22.13 4.26
N ASP A 541 -29.10 21.69 3.88
CA ASP A 541 -28.03 21.35 4.81
C ASP A 541 -27.61 22.57 5.68
N PRO A 542 -27.84 22.55 7.02
CA PRO A 542 -27.53 23.69 7.90
C PRO A 542 -26.04 24.07 7.94
N PRO A 543 -25.08 23.13 8.08
CA PRO A 543 -23.65 23.41 7.91
C PRO A 543 -23.29 24.21 6.64
N HIS A 544 -23.83 23.83 5.49
CA HIS A 544 -23.62 24.57 4.24
C HIS A 544 -24.25 25.96 4.24
N LEU A 545 -25.40 26.15 4.88
CA LEU A 545 -26.03 27.47 5.05
C LEU A 545 -25.19 28.41 5.91
N ILE A 546 -24.66 27.93 7.05
CA ILE A 546 -23.80 28.73 7.94
C ILE A 546 -22.50 29.11 7.23
N LYS A 547 -21.89 28.16 6.50
CA LYS A 547 -20.75 28.45 5.62
C LYS A 547 -21.07 29.54 4.59
N ALA A 548 -22.26 29.48 3.97
CA ALA A 548 -22.68 30.47 3.00
C ALA A 548 -22.93 31.85 3.64
N VAL A 549 -23.47 31.92 4.85
CA VAL A 549 -23.61 33.18 5.61
C VAL A 549 -22.25 33.83 5.80
N ARG A 550 -21.26 33.08 6.30
CA ARG A 550 -19.88 33.56 6.47
C ARG A 550 -19.29 34.06 5.16
N ASN A 551 -19.39 33.26 4.08
CA ASN A 551 -18.83 33.62 2.78
C ASN A 551 -19.51 34.86 2.16
N ASN A 552 -20.80 35.07 2.40
CA ASN A 552 -21.49 36.28 1.97
C ASN A 552 -21.10 37.49 2.80
N MET A 553 -20.93 37.34 4.12
CA MET A 553 -20.51 38.41 5.01
C MET A 553 -19.13 38.97 4.63
N MET A 554 -18.22 38.12 4.14
CA MET A 554 -16.91 38.54 3.59
C MET A 554 -17.00 39.54 2.43
N ASN A 555 -18.11 39.54 1.67
CA ASN A 555 -18.24 40.34 0.46
C ASN A 555 -19.32 41.44 0.57
N TYR A 556 -20.23 41.31 1.53
CA TYR A 556 -21.44 42.12 1.62
C TYR A 556 -21.72 42.57 3.06
N GLU A 557 -22.44 43.69 3.19
CA GLU A 557 -22.91 44.19 4.47
C GLU A 557 -24.33 43.68 4.77
N PHE A 558 -24.57 43.28 6.02
CA PHE A 558 -25.87 42.79 6.47
C PHE A 558 -26.54 43.89 7.29
N HIS A 559 -27.61 44.49 6.76
CA HIS A 559 -28.35 45.59 7.35
C HIS A 559 -29.65 45.07 7.98
N PHE A 560 -29.87 45.33 9.26
CA PHE A 560 -31.05 44.87 10.00
C PHE A 560 -31.29 45.77 11.21
N GLU A 561 -32.54 46.02 11.61
CA GLU A 561 -32.88 46.74 12.86
C GLU A 561 -32.04 48.02 13.11
N GLN A 562 -31.78 48.84 12.07
CA GLN A 562 -30.92 50.04 12.10
C GLN A 562 -29.42 49.80 12.40
N LYS A 563 -29.00 48.54 12.44
CA LYS A 563 -27.62 48.10 12.63
C LYS A 563 -27.06 47.55 11.31
N VAL A 564 -25.74 47.50 11.24
CA VAL A 564 -24.99 46.94 10.12
C VAL A 564 -23.96 45.98 10.65
N ALA A 565 -23.89 44.80 10.05
CA ALA A 565 -22.82 43.84 10.29
C ALA A 565 -21.85 43.81 9.09
N ARG A 566 -20.56 43.90 9.39
CA ARG A 566 -19.47 44.05 8.40
C ARG A 566 -18.35 43.06 8.68
N TRP A 567 -17.75 42.53 7.61
CA TRP A 567 -16.56 41.70 7.75
C TRP A 567 -15.37 42.45 8.35
N ASN A 568 -15.22 43.74 8.01
CA ASN A 568 -14.15 44.59 8.53
C ASN A 568 -14.15 44.68 10.07
N ASP A 569 -15.30 44.54 10.73
CA ASP A 569 -15.36 44.54 12.19
C ASP A 569 -14.72 43.25 12.77
N VAL A 570 -14.85 42.12 12.07
CA VAL A 570 -14.23 40.84 12.43
C VAL A 570 -12.72 40.88 12.14
N GLU A 571 -12.32 41.49 11.02
CA GLU A 571 -10.91 41.72 10.68
C GLU A 571 -10.23 42.60 11.74
N ALA A 572 -10.87 43.71 12.12
CA ALA A 572 -10.36 44.62 13.14
C ALA A 572 -10.24 43.94 14.51
N LEU A 573 -11.26 43.15 14.90
CA LEU A 573 -11.20 42.33 16.12
C LEU A 573 -9.97 41.43 16.11
N TYR A 574 -9.77 40.66 15.04
CA TYR A 574 -8.66 39.70 14.95
C TYR A 574 -7.31 40.41 14.89
N ALA A 575 -7.20 41.52 14.15
CA ALA A 575 -5.98 42.30 14.03
C ALA A 575 -5.49 42.83 15.39
N HIS A 576 -6.41 43.17 16.30
CA HIS A 576 -6.07 43.56 17.66
C HIS A 576 -5.86 42.35 18.57
N ASP A 577 -6.79 41.40 18.59
CA ASP A 577 -6.74 40.23 19.48
C ASP A 577 -5.49 39.38 19.26
N LYS A 578 -4.97 39.28 18.03
CA LYS A 578 -3.78 38.49 17.72
C LYS A 578 -2.48 39.02 18.34
N THR A 579 -2.42 40.28 18.73
CA THR A 579 -1.21 40.89 19.32
C THR A 579 -1.12 40.69 20.83
N LEU A 580 -2.20 40.25 21.47
CA LEU A 580 -2.26 40.01 22.90
C LEU A 580 -1.62 38.67 23.28
N SER A 581 -0.94 38.63 24.42
CA SER A 581 -0.42 37.39 25.01
C SER A 581 -1.53 36.43 25.44
N ILE A 582 -2.63 36.98 25.98
CA ILE A 582 -3.85 36.23 26.33
C ILE A 582 -4.96 36.72 25.42
N ARG A 583 -5.31 35.89 24.44
CA ARG A 583 -6.29 36.19 23.42
C ARG A 583 -7.70 35.89 23.89
N CYS A 584 -8.66 36.76 23.56
CA CYS A 584 -10.09 36.50 23.74
C CYS A 584 -10.60 35.49 22.71
N CYS A 585 -10.03 35.49 21.52
CA CYS A 585 -10.44 34.64 20.40
C CYS A 585 -9.29 33.73 19.92
N PRO A 586 -8.71 32.85 20.76
CA PRO A 586 -7.51 32.07 20.42
C PRO A 586 -7.72 31.09 19.26
N LYS A 587 -8.98 30.72 18.99
CA LYS A 587 -9.36 29.85 17.87
C LYS A 587 -9.33 30.57 16.52
N LEU A 588 -9.40 31.91 16.50
CA LEU A 588 -9.31 32.68 15.25
C LEU A 588 -7.86 32.78 14.80
N THR A 589 -7.65 32.45 13.53
CA THR A 589 -6.37 32.44 12.83
C THR A 589 -6.52 33.14 11.48
N GLU A 590 -5.41 33.35 10.78
CA GLU A 590 -5.40 33.95 9.44
C GLU A 590 -6.34 33.23 8.47
N ASP A 591 -6.40 31.90 8.58
CA ASP A 591 -7.28 31.05 7.77
C ASP A 591 -8.78 31.31 7.96
N HIS A 592 -9.17 31.88 9.10
CA HIS A 592 -10.56 32.27 9.34
C HIS A 592 -10.90 33.57 8.62
N ILE A 593 -9.95 34.50 8.61
CA ILE A 593 -10.11 35.86 8.12
C ILE A 593 -9.90 35.94 6.60
N HIS A 594 -8.81 35.34 6.12
CA HIS A 594 -8.40 35.31 4.72
C HIS A 594 -8.28 33.87 4.16
N PRO A 595 -9.39 33.09 4.12
CA PRO A 595 -9.34 31.73 3.59
C PRO A 595 -9.13 31.69 2.07
N ASN A 596 -8.26 30.78 1.63
CA ASN A 596 -8.19 30.35 0.23
C ASN A 596 -9.44 29.54 -0.20
N GLY A 597 -9.53 29.16 -1.48
CA GLY A 597 -10.70 28.44 -2.04
C GLY A 597 -11.11 27.20 -1.24
N PHE A 598 -10.15 26.32 -0.92
CA PHE A 598 -10.41 25.11 -0.13
C PHE A 598 -10.82 25.43 1.32
N LYS A 599 -10.18 26.43 1.95
CA LYS A 599 -10.50 26.87 3.31
C LYS A 599 -11.89 27.53 3.39
N LYS A 600 -12.38 28.17 2.32
CA LYS A 600 -13.76 28.69 2.23
C LYS A 600 -14.80 27.58 2.34
N MET A 601 -14.45 26.34 1.99
CA MET A 601 -15.33 25.17 2.08
C MET A 601 -15.42 24.56 3.49
N LYS A 602 -14.45 24.85 4.38
CA LYS A 602 -14.40 24.27 5.72
C LYS A 602 -15.44 24.90 6.64
N VAL A 603 -16.47 24.12 7.00
CA VAL A 603 -17.53 24.52 7.95
C VAL A 603 -16.95 24.91 9.31
N LYS A 604 -15.93 24.17 9.80
CA LYS A 604 -15.25 24.46 11.07
C LYS A 604 -14.83 25.93 11.19
N LEU A 605 -14.14 26.45 10.16
CA LEU A 605 -13.69 27.85 10.14
C LEU A 605 -14.88 28.82 10.16
N ALA A 606 -15.95 28.53 9.41
CA ALA A 606 -17.14 29.37 9.40
C ALA A 606 -17.84 29.40 10.76
N THR A 607 -18.02 28.25 11.41
CA THR A 607 -18.66 28.14 12.73
C THR A 607 -17.84 28.79 13.85
N GLN A 608 -16.51 28.79 13.74
CA GLN A 608 -15.65 29.44 14.74
C GLN A 608 -15.70 30.97 14.62
N VAL A 609 -15.83 31.51 13.39
CA VAL A 609 -16.10 32.94 13.18
C VAL A 609 -17.48 33.33 13.69
N LEU A 610 -18.50 32.57 13.31
CA LEU A 610 -19.89 32.77 13.71
C LEU A 610 -20.18 32.15 15.10
N SER A 611 -19.34 32.46 16.09
CA SER A 611 -19.45 31.87 17.43
C SER A 611 -19.78 32.90 18.50
N HIS A 612 -20.41 32.43 19.58
CA HIS A 612 -20.68 33.26 20.76
C HIS A 612 -19.40 33.88 21.36
N THR A 613 -18.28 33.16 21.36
CA THR A 613 -17.00 33.67 21.88
C THR A 613 -16.53 34.91 21.10
N VAL A 614 -16.62 34.86 19.76
CA VAL A 614 -16.25 35.99 18.91
C VAL A 614 -17.22 37.17 19.14
N ALA A 615 -18.52 36.90 19.21
CA ALA A 615 -19.52 37.93 19.51
C ALA A 615 -19.25 38.62 20.87
N ALA A 616 -18.96 37.85 21.92
CA ALA A 616 -18.67 38.37 23.25
C ALA A 616 -17.39 39.21 23.28
N ALA A 617 -16.33 38.75 22.61
CA ALA A 617 -15.09 39.50 22.46
C ALA A 617 -15.34 40.84 21.75
N MET A 618 -16.14 40.86 20.68
CA MET A 618 -16.51 42.12 20.01
C MET A 618 -17.19 43.11 20.94
N LEU A 619 -18.15 42.66 21.78
CA LEU A 619 -18.79 43.55 22.76
C LEU A 619 -17.81 44.10 23.79
N MET A 620 -16.89 43.25 24.27
CA MET A 620 -15.83 43.67 25.18
C MET A 620 -14.96 44.76 24.55
N TYR A 621 -14.47 44.55 23.32
CA TYR A 621 -13.65 45.55 22.63
C TYR A 621 -14.40 46.83 22.26
N VAL A 622 -15.71 46.76 22.04
CA VAL A 622 -16.54 47.98 21.93
C VAL A 622 -16.61 48.71 23.26
N SER A 623 -16.80 47.98 24.37
CA SER A 623 -16.94 48.59 25.71
C SER A 623 -15.68 49.32 26.18
N ILE A 624 -14.50 48.84 25.79
CA ILE A 624 -13.20 49.47 26.12
C ILE A 624 -12.76 50.49 25.06
N GLY A 625 -13.56 50.72 24.02
CA GLY A 625 -13.29 51.73 22.98
C GLY A 625 -12.30 51.32 21.89
N THR A 626 -11.88 50.04 21.83
CA THR A 626 -11.00 49.53 20.77
C THR A 626 -11.73 49.33 19.45
N LEU A 627 -12.99 48.89 19.49
CA LEU A 627 -13.86 48.77 18.31
C LEU A 627 -14.95 49.86 18.32
N PRO A 628 -15.40 50.32 17.14
CA PRO A 628 -16.44 51.34 17.08
C PRO A 628 -17.79 50.82 17.58
N PRO A 629 -18.68 51.67 18.13
CA PRO A 629 -20.01 51.25 18.58
C PRO A 629 -20.85 50.56 17.49
N SER A 630 -20.60 50.85 16.20
CA SER A 630 -21.26 50.16 15.08
C SER A 630 -20.98 48.65 15.04
N ALA A 631 -19.85 48.19 15.57
CA ALA A 631 -19.48 46.76 15.60
C ALA A 631 -20.39 45.92 16.50
N THR A 632 -21.24 46.55 17.32
CA THR A 632 -22.32 45.88 18.07
C THR A 632 -23.31 45.19 17.13
N GLY A 633 -23.56 45.74 15.94
CA GLY A 633 -24.37 45.10 14.91
C GLY A 633 -23.75 43.77 14.46
N THR A 634 -22.46 43.77 14.15
CA THR A 634 -21.74 42.53 13.81
C THR A 634 -21.80 41.51 14.93
N SER A 635 -21.51 41.90 16.17
CA SER A 635 -21.59 40.99 17.34
C SER A 635 -22.97 40.33 17.47
N GLU A 636 -24.05 41.12 17.34
CA GLU A 636 -25.41 40.59 17.45
C GLU A 636 -25.73 39.58 16.35
N LEU A 637 -25.33 39.87 15.11
CA LEU A 637 -25.48 38.92 14.00
C LEU A 637 -24.75 37.61 14.30
N LEU A 638 -23.48 37.68 14.71
CA LEU A 638 -22.68 36.48 15.03
C LEU A 638 -23.34 35.64 16.13
N SER A 639 -23.82 36.29 17.20
CA SER A 639 -24.51 35.61 18.31
C SER A 639 -25.82 34.95 17.87
N LYS A 640 -26.62 35.63 17.04
CA LYS A 640 -27.89 35.07 16.51
C LYS A 640 -27.62 33.86 15.60
N PHE A 641 -26.60 33.91 14.73
CA PHE A 641 -26.27 32.78 13.86
C PHE A 641 -25.56 31.61 14.58
N ASP A 642 -24.80 31.84 15.66
CA ASP A 642 -24.30 30.78 16.56
C ASP A 642 -25.48 29.98 17.13
N LYS A 643 -26.50 30.69 17.63
CA LYS A 643 -27.73 30.08 18.17
C LYS A 643 -28.53 29.32 17.12
N VAL A 644 -28.59 29.83 15.87
CA VAL A 644 -29.21 29.09 14.75
C VAL A 644 -28.47 27.79 14.50
N PHE A 645 -27.15 27.81 14.46
CA PHE A 645 -26.36 26.62 14.21
C PHE A 645 -26.52 25.59 15.34
N ASP A 646 -26.49 26.03 16.61
CA ASP A 646 -26.76 25.15 17.74
C ASP A 646 -28.16 24.51 17.65
N CYS A 647 -29.17 25.31 17.33
CA CYS A 647 -30.57 24.86 17.17
C CYS A 647 -30.73 23.77 16.10
N LEU A 648 -29.95 23.83 15.01
CA LEU A 648 -30.08 22.93 13.87
C LEU A 648 -29.05 21.79 13.87
N ASN A 649 -28.16 21.73 14.85
CA ASN A 649 -27.06 20.76 14.92
C ASN A 649 -27.01 20.03 16.28
N SER A 650 -28.19 19.73 16.84
CA SER A 650 -28.32 18.98 18.09
C SER A 650 -27.90 17.52 17.93
N SER A 651 -27.10 17.02 18.87
CA SER A 651 -26.62 15.63 18.89
C SER A 651 -26.74 14.93 20.25
N SER A 652 -27.11 15.65 21.32
CA SER A 652 -27.14 15.10 22.69
C SER A 652 -28.26 15.70 23.55
N PHE A 653 -28.94 14.84 24.30
CA PHE A 653 -29.96 15.23 25.29
C PHE A 653 -29.40 16.10 26.44
N LYS A 654 -28.10 15.96 26.75
CA LYS A 654 -27.43 16.66 27.86
C LYS A 654 -26.41 17.69 27.37
N ALA A 655 -26.63 18.29 26.21
CA ALA A 655 -25.75 19.34 25.71
C ALA A 655 -25.69 20.54 26.69
N GLY A 656 -24.49 21.12 26.83
CA GLY A 656 -24.26 22.28 27.70
C GLY A 656 -25.06 23.52 27.24
N LYS A 657 -25.11 23.76 25.93
CA LYS A 657 -25.98 24.79 25.34
C LYS A 657 -27.40 24.26 25.20
N ILE A 658 -28.40 25.01 25.67
CA ILE A 658 -29.81 24.61 25.66
C ILE A 658 -30.31 24.39 24.22
N LEU A 659 -29.93 25.28 23.29
CA LEU A 659 -30.33 25.17 21.88
C LEU A 659 -29.67 23.99 21.14
N ASN A 660 -28.66 23.34 21.73
CA ASN A 660 -28.03 22.16 21.15
C ASN A 660 -28.66 20.86 21.70
N ARG A 661 -29.77 20.96 22.46
CA ARG A 661 -30.55 19.82 22.94
C ARG A 661 -31.68 19.49 21.95
N PRO A 662 -32.29 18.29 22.01
CA PRO A 662 -33.39 17.94 21.11
C PRO A 662 -34.57 18.91 21.23
N ILE A 663 -35.19 19.20 20.10
CA ILE A 663 -36.37 20.07 20.02
C ILE A 663 -37.57 19.34 20.62
N THR A 664 -38.23 19.98 21.59
CA THR A 664 -39.50 19.53 22.17
C THR A 664 -40.55 20.64 22.10
N SER A 665 -41.82 20.28 22.23
CA SER A 665 -42.96 21.23 22.24
C SER A 665 -42.92 22.24 23.38
N THR A 666 -42.10 22.01 24.41
CA THR A 666 -41.93 22.90 25.57
C THR A 666 -40.55 23.54 25.63
N SER A 667 -39.68 23.24 24.67
CA SER A 667 -38.30 23.73 24.67
C SER A 667 -38.22 25.19 24.23
N SER A 668 -37.17 25.88 24.70
CA SER A 668 -36.88 27.28 24.33
C SER A 668 -36.61 27.48 22.84
N HIS A 669 -36.42 26.39 22.06
CA HIS A 669 -36.28 26.44 20.62
C HIS A 669 -37.48 27.11 19.94
N LEU A 670 -38.71 26.89 20.45
CA LEU A 670 -39.91 27.48 19.85
C LEU A 670 -39.91 29.00 19.93
N GLN A 671 -39.58 29.54 21.12
CA GLN A 671 -39.49 30.98 21.31
C GLN A 671 -38.34 31.56 20.48
N PHE A 672 -37.19 30.90 20.46
CA PHE A 672 -36.06 31.30 19.64
C PHE A 672 -36.40 31.35 18.15
N MET A 673 -37.03 30.31 17.59
CA MET A 673 -37.42 30.28 16.18
C MET A 673 -38.46 31.36 15.87
N LYS A 674 -39.44 31.59 16.76
CA LYS A 674 -40.46 32.65 16.62
C LYS A 674 -39.85 34.05 16.50
N GLU A 675 -38.75 34.31 17.19
CA GLU A 675 -38.00 35.58 17.10
C GLU A 675 -37.04 35.61 15.91
N MET A 676 -36.38 34.48 15.61
CA MET A 676 -35.32 34.41 14.61
C MET A 676 -35.86 34.46 13.17
N ILE A 677 -37.03 33.87 12.90
CA ILE A 677 -37.67 33.88 11.58
C ILE A 677 -37.90 35.32 11.06
N PRO A 678 -38.61 36.21 11.78
CA PRO A 678 -38.81 37.59 11.32
C PRO A 678 -37.51 38.38 11.29
N PHE A 679 -36.57 38.11 12.20
CA PHE A 679 -35.24 38.70 12.15
C PHE A 679 -34.53 38.38 10.83
N ILE A 680 -34.45 37.11 10.40
CA ILE A 680 -33.82 36.74 9.13
C ILE A 680 -34.54 37.41 7.95
N ALA A 681 -35.87 37.55 8.02
CA ALA A 681 -36.66 38.22 6.98
C ALA A 681 -36.38 39.73 6.90
N SER A 682 -35.98 40.35 8.01
CA SER A 682 -35.63 41.77 8.06
C SER A 682 -34.26 42.10 7.46
N ILE A 683 -33.38 41.10 7.28
CA ILE A 683 -32.00 41.31 6.83
C ILE A 683 -31.99 41.76 5.36
N ARG A 684 -31.44 42.93 5.10
CA ARG A 684 -31.07 43.40 3.76
C ARG A 684 -29.57 43.27 3.56
N VAL A 685 -29.15 42.65 2.47
CA VAL A 685 -27.74 42.44 2.15
C VAL A 685 -27.34 43.40 1.04
N ILE A 686 -26.39 44.29 1.33
CA ILE A 686 -25.98 45.37 0.45
C ILE A 686 -24.53 45.16 0.02
N ASN A 687 -24.28 45.31 -1.28
CA ASN A 687 -22.92 45.32 -1.79
C ASN A 687 -22.25 46.68 -1.46
N PRO A 688 -21.13 46.69 -0.70
CA PRO A 688 -20.51 47.92 -0.26
C PRO A 688 -19.94 48.76 -1.41
N GLN A 689 -19.55 48.13 -2.53
CA GLN A 689 -18.90 48.77 -3.68
C GLN A 689 -19.88 49.54 -4.56
N ASN A 690 -21.04 48.94 -4.88
CA ASN A 690 -22.02 49.53 -5.80
C ASN A 690 -23.37 49.89 -5.15
N LYS A 691 -23.49 49.69 -3.83
CA LYS A 691 -24.70 49.95 -3.02
C LYS A 691 -25.96 49.21 -3.48
N LYS A 692 -25.82 48.17 -4.30
CA LYS A 692 -26.95 47.37 -4.78
C LYS A 692 -27.43 46.42 -3.69
N ASP A 693 -28.75 46.32 -3.53
CA ASP A 693 -29.39 45.29 -2.71
C ASP A 693 -29.29 43.94 -3.44
N VAL A 694 -28.63 42.98 -2.79
CA VAL A 694 -28.41 41.61 -3.29
C VAL A 694 -29.17 40.58 -2.47
N THR A 695 -30.05 40.98 -1.55
CA THR A 695 -30.76 40.08 -0.62
C THR A 695 -31.41 38.88 -1.33
N ASN A 696 -32.09 39.13 -2.45
CA ASN A 696 -32.78 38.11 -3.23
C ASN A 696 -31.86 37.20 -4.04
N THR A 697 -30.59 37.57 -4.25
CA THR A 697 -29.60 36.73 -4.93
C THR A 697 -28.90 35.78 -3.97
N LEU A 698 -28.89 36.09 -2.66
CA LEU A 698 -28.32 35.20 -1.66
C LEU A 698 -29.13 33.91 -1.55
N LYS A 699 -28.42 32.80 -1.67
CA LYS A 699 -29.01 31.48 -1.51
C LYS A 699 -29.42 31.22 -0.06
N CYS A 700 -28.62 31.61 0.94
CA CYS A 700 -28.75 31.07 2.30
C CYS A 700 -29.94 31.56 3.15
N LEU A 701 -30.24 32.86 3.19
CA LEU A 701 -31.17 33.43 4.18
C LEU A 701 -32.60 32.86 4.05
N ARG A 702 -33.16 32.86 2.84
CA ARG A 702 -34.49 32.29 2.58
C ARG A 702 -34.56 30.79 2.89
N ARG A 703 -33.47 30.04 2.70
CA ARG A 703 -33.44 28.59 3.01
C ARG A 703 -33.31 28.32 4.51
N LEU A 704 -32.62 29.17 5.26
CA LEU A 704 -32.64 29.12 6.72
C LEU A 704 -34.05 29.35 7.26
N GLN A 705 -34.80 30.32 6.70
CA GLN A 705 -36.20 30.52 7.07
C GLN A 705 -37.05 29.27 6.83
N ILE A 706 -36.92 28.63 5.66
CA ILE A 706 -37.64 27.38 5.34
C ILE A 706 -37.43 26.32 6.43
N ILE A 707 -36.19 26.14 6.89
CA ILE A 707 -35.86 25.14 7.91
C ILE A 707 -36.43 25.53 9.28
N LEU A 708 -36.26 26.79 9.69
CA LEU A 708 -36.73 27.25 11.00
C LEU A 708 -38.26 27.25 11.08
N GLU A 709 -38.95 27.67 10.03
CA GLU A 709 -40.42 27.61 9.92
C GLU A 709 -40.91 26.17 10.00
N PHE A 710 -40.24 25.25 9.31
CA PHE A 710 -40.57 23.84 9.39
C PHE A 710 -40.49 23.32 10.83
N PHE A 711 -39.36 23.50 11.50
CA PHE A 711 -39.18 22.99 12.86
C PHE A 711 -40.12 23.68 13.86
N TRP A 712 -40.38 24.98 13.69
CA TRP A 712 -41.32 25.72 14.52
C TRP A 712 -42.76 25.23 14.35
N PHE A 713 -43.24 25.11 13.11
CA PHE A 713 -44.58 24.59 12.81
C PHE A 713 -44.75 23.16 13.30
N HIS A 714 -43.74 22.29 13.09
CA HIS A 714 -43.83 20.89 13.48
C HIS A 714 -43.81 20.67 14.99
N ALA A 715 -42.97 21.42 15.72
CA ALA A 715 -42.88 21.32 17.17
C ALA A 715 -44.12 21.93 17.88
N THR A 716 -44.81 22.88 17.25
CA THR A 716 -46.09 23.43 17.76
C THR A 716 -47.28 22.52 17.45
N THR A 717 -47.35 21.93 16.25
CA THR A 717 -48.49 21.10 15.83
C THR A 717 -48.45 19.66 16.31
N ARG A 718 -47.28 19.08 16.63
CA ARG A 718 -47.20 17.75 17.28
C ARG A 718 -47.82 17.70 18.69
N GLY A 719 -48.15 18.85 19.30
CA GLY A 719 -49.01 18.90 20.48
C GLY A 719 -50.48 18.54 20.20
N GLN A 720 -50.92 18.59 18.93
CA GLN A 720 -52.31 18.35 18.51
C GLN A 720 -52.50 17.05 17.69
N PHE A 721 -51.42 16.41 17.22
CA PHE A 721 -51.45 15.14 16.48
C PHE A 721 -50.63 14.07 17.21
N ARG A 722 -51.04 13.77 18.44
CA ARG A 722 -50.69 12.52 19.14
C ARG A 722 -51.92 11.63 19.20
#